data_AF-A0A9P9TYP7-F1
#
_entry.id   AF-A0A9P9TYP7-F1
#
_cell.length_a   1.000
_cell.length_b   1.000
_cell.length_c   1.000
_cell.angle_alpha   90.00
_cell.angle_beta   90.00
_cell.angle_gamma   90.00
#
_symmetry.space_group_name_H-M   'P 1'
#
loop_
_entity.id
_entity.type
_entity.pdbx_description
1 polymer ?
#
loop_
_entity_poly.entity_id
_entity_poly.type
_entity_poly.pdbx_seq_one_letter_code
_entity_poly.pdbx_strand_id
1 'polypeptide(L)'
;MPPTEESKPVDQAQEKQAAAEALASLKEGQQAAAEESGSEDEGAEGTPQAGSSSTKKKNKKKKSKKNKDKAAATESSAEMGLTEALAQADPKSALSGLTEKQIQEFIALNPALANELLAASGSSGTAPDVVEAFKKLKIQDIITGLASSGKNRKDMASYKFWATQPVPQFGEEKPVIFEEGPLKIQKIEDIPDEPIPLNLAPFRWVTMDLTDEKQMQEVEKLLYGHFVEDDEAMFRFKYSTSILKWSLMSPGWRKEWHVGIRSGDTLCAFIAAVPTEIRVRDKVIQGSEVNFLCIHKKLRGKRLAPVLIKEITRRINREGIWQAIYTGGIVLPRPVSTCRYYHRALNWQKLYEVGFSPCPSNSKPAFQVRKYALPEQTSTKGLRELQVKDLDAVHSLLERYLKRFDLTPVFNREETEHWLLHKKESYAEQVVYSYVVEDASGKITDFFSFYLLESTVIKHPKHNSIRAAYMFYYATETAFTEPVNKSALQKRLNDLMADALILAKRHNFDVFNALSLMDNALFLEKQKFGPGDGQLHYYLFNYKANPIHGGVDKKNKAPTTTRKPQVPTVAETIKHPAFPTAIWNLEPDQSGLTPVAVGRGGPFNVSWEIHGEGPIKVLFIMGLGGLKSAWQRQTLYFGHQNRDKYSVLLLDNRGMGDSDKPLMRYSSSEMARDWIDILVHIGWLPAPPSSPSSSSSSVTSHSPPLPIPTERTLHVVGLSLGGMIAQELACLIPTAISSLNLCCTAAAIENTDLSFAENVANRIRMLMPKPVDQSIADTARQLFAHSWLEQPDDCEVPDPSTTSKCGPPNPLSPKIPRPAPDQKYGKFENNAMRFVAQEMHKRLDPARFGLKGFLLQLIAAGWHYKSAEQLKKMADEVGRERILVMHGTEDGMISVSHGRKLIEVIQPEVGLIEEGMGHAPVVERTGWYHDVLEERVRRGEGLDGRA
;
A
#
# COMPACT_ATOMS: atom_id res chain seq x y z
N MET A 1 12.19 -10.84 -26.48
CA MET A 1 13.13 -11.78 -27.14
C MET A 1 13.60 -12.82 -26.11
N PRO A 2 13.92 -14.07 -26.51
CA PRO A 2 14.36 -15.13 -25.60
C PRO A 2 15.74 -14.82 -24.98
N PRO A 3 16.12 -15.46 -23.85
CA PRO A 3 17.33 -15.11 -23.10
C PRO A 3 18.60 -15.57 -23.84
N THR A 4 19.56 -14.65 -24.00
CA THR A 4 20.87 -14.93 -24.55
C THR A 4 21.81 -15.54 -23.50
N GLU A 5 22.46 -16.64 -23.86
CA GLU A 5 23.49 -17.32 -23.07
C GLU A 5 24.71 -16.42 -22.79
N GLU A 6 25.27 -16.53 -21.58
CA GLU A 6 26.49 -15.85 -21.16
C GLU A 6 27.74 -16.41 -21.85
N SER A 7 28.64 -15.52 -22.26
CA SER A 7 29.94 -15.86 -22.87
C SER A 7 31.02 -16.11 -21.82
N LYS A 8 31.82 -17.16 -22.06
CA LYS A 8 33.05 -17.54 -21.33
C LYS A 8 34.19 -16.50 -21.51
N PRO A 9 35.30 -16.57 -20.73
CA PRO A 9 36.35 -15.54 -20.72
C PRO A 9 37.02 -15.38 -22.08
N VAL A 10 37.27 -14.14 -22.52
CA VAL A 10 37.76 -13.82 -23.88
C VAL A 10 39.18 -13.26 -23.89
N ASP A 11 39.91 -13.71 -24.91
CA ASP A 11 41.25 -13.36 -25.39
C ASP A 11 41.31 -11.91 -25.95
N GLN A 12 42.35 -11.16 -25.59
CA GLN A 12 42.56 -9.75 -25.98
C GLN A 12 42.69 -9.52 -27.50
N ALA A 13 42.96 -10.56 -28.28
CA ALA A 13 43.02 -10.47 -29.74
C ALA A 13 41.64 -10.27 -30.40
N GLN A 14 40.58 -10.90 -29.85
CA GLN A 14 39.22 -10.80 -30.40
C GLN A 14 38.57 -9.43 -30.14
N GLU A 15 38.95 -8.73 -29.06
CA GLU A 15 38.44 -7.36 -28.78
C GLU A 15 38.95 -6.34 -29.79
N LYS A 16 40.20 -6.47 -30.27
CA LYS A 16 40.76 -5.59 -31.30
C LYS A 16 40.06 -5.77 -32.64
N GLN A 17 39.66 -7.00 -32.98
CA GLN A 17 38.97 -7.30 -34.22
C GLN A 17 37.51 -6.80 -34.22
N ALA A 18 36.79 -7.02 -33.11
CA ALA A 18 35.41 -6.52 -32.96
C ALA A 18 35.32 -4.99 -32.88
N ALA A 19 36.37 -4.30 -32.41
CA ALA A 19 36.46 -2.84 -32.42
C ALA A 19 36.73 -2.30 -33.84
N ALA A 20 37.52 -3.01 -34.65
CA ALA A 20 37.77 -2.65 -36.04
C ALA A 20 36.53 -2.81 -36.93
N GLU A 21 35.75 -3.88 -36.74
CA GLU A 21 34.48 -4.12 -37.48
C GLU A 21 33.39 -3.10 -37.12
N ALA A 22 33.33 -2.68 -35.85
CA ALA A 22 32.44 -1.60 -35.42
C ALA A 22 32.83 -0.22 -36.01
N LEU A 23 34.12 -0.01 -36.31
CA LEU A 23 34.61 1.20 -36.97
C LEU A 23 34.27 1.22 -38.47
N ALA A 24 34.27 0.04 -39.13
CA ALA A 24 33.90 -0.10 -40.54
C ALA A 24 32.41 0.20 -40.77
N SER A 25 31.53 -0.33 -39.91
CA SER A 25 30.08 -0.09 -39.98
C SER A 25 29.66 1.36 -39.66
N LEU A 26 30.54 2.17 -39.06
CA LEU A 26 30.32 3.61 -38.87
C LEU A 26 30.63 4.43 -40.12
N LYS A 27 31.51 3.93 -41.01
CA LYS A 27 31.84 4.60 -42.28
C LYS A 27 30.81 4.31 -43.39
N GLU A 28 30.20 3.12 -43.39
CA GLU A 28 29.20 2.75 -44.41
C GLU A 28 27.84 3.43 -44.20
N GLY A 29 27.49 3.79 -42.96
CA GLY A 29 26.23 4.47 -42.65
C GLY A 29 26.14 5.95 -43.06
N GLN A 30 27.23 6.54 -43.58
CA GLN A 30 27.26 7.94 -44.05
C GLN A 30 26.99 8.09 -45.55
N GLN A 31 26.85 6.99 -46.31
CA GLN A 31 26.58 7.03 -47.76
C GLN A 31 25.15 6.66 -48.17
N ALA A 32 24.30 6.18 -47.25
CA ALA A 32 22.95 5.69 -47.58
C ALA A 32 21.79 6.61 -47.16
N ALA A 33 22.04 7.92 -47.01
CA ALA A 33 21.00 8.91 -46.69
C ALA A 33 20.78 9.94 -47.82
N ALA A 34 21.07 9.54 -49.06
CA ALA A 34 20.69 10.27 -50.27
C ALA A 34 20.40 9.23 -51.36
N GLU A 35 19.14 8.82 -51.48
CA GLU A 35 18.43 8.56 -52.75
C GLU A 35 17.06 7.89 -52.49
N GLU A 36 16.08 8.40 -53.23
CA GLU A 36 14.64 8.11 -53.19
C GLU A 36 14.23 6.87 -54.01
N SER A 37 13.02 6.39 -53.70
CA SER A 37 11.99 5.86 -54.63
C SER A 37 12.10 4.43 -55.20
N GLY A 38 10.92 3.78 -55.33
CA GLY A 38 10.63 2.86 -56.45
C GLY A 38 10.22 1.40 -56.12
N SER A 39 8.90 1.18 -56.06
CA SER A 39 8.10 0.08 -56.69
C SER A 39 8.50 -1.42 -56.68
N GLU A 40 7.51 -2.23 -56.25
CA GLU A 40 6.85 -3.39 -56.90
C GLU A 40 7.57 -4.75 -57.21
N ASP A 41 7.02 -5.80 -56.57
CA ASP A 41 6.39 -7.04 -57.12
C ASP A 41 7.00 -8.47 -57.09
N GLU A 42 6.04 -9.39 -56.82
CA GLU A 42 5.82 -10.85 -57.03
C GLU A 42 6.83 -11.96 -56.65
N GLY A 43 6.26 -13.12 -56.22
CA GLY A 43 6.73 -14.42 -56.72
C GLY A 43 6.83 -15.66 -55.80
N ALA A 44 5.69 -16.13 -55.26
CA ALA A 44 5.21 -17.51 -55.02
C ALA A 44 6.12 -18.78 -54.82
N GLU A 45 5.64 -19.60 -53.86
CA GLU A 45 5.40 -21.08 -53.88
C GLU A 45 6.46 -22.14 -53.48
N GLY A 46 6.01 -23.13 -52.68
CA GLY A 46 6.52 -24.51 -52.69
C GLY A 46 6.66 -25.28 -51.35
N THR A 47 5.55 -25.76 -50.77
CA THR A 47 5.49 -26.95 -49.84
C THR A 47 5.69 -28.28 -50.60
N PRO A 48 5.67 -29.54 -50.04
CA PRO A 48 5.33 -30.03 -48.67
C PRO A 48 6.18 -31.22 -48.11
N GLN A 49 5.85 -31.64 -46.86
CA GLN A 49 5.83 -33.02 -46.28
C GLN A 49 7.12 -33.89 -46.25
N ALA A 50 7.31 -34.91 -45.40
CA ALA A 50 6.81 -35.39 -44.12
C ALA A 50 7.67 -36.61 -43.70
N GLY A 51 7.69 -36.96 -42.42
CA GLY A 51 7.73 -38.37 -42.00
C GLY A 51 8.97 -38.89 -41.26
N SER A 52 8.77 -39.17 -39.96
CA SER A 52 9.03 -40.44 -39.22
C SER A 52 10.43 -41.10 -39.29
N SER A 53 10.98 -41.84 -38.32
CA SER A 53 10.64 -42.34 -36.97
C SER A 53 11.82 -43.25 -36.52
N SER A 54 11.70 -43.85 -35.31
CA SER A 54 12.41 -45.05 -34.80
C SER A 54 13.60 -44.80 -33.83
N THR A 55 13.42 -44.94 -32.50
CA THR A 55 13.48 -46.13 -31.60
C THR A 55 14.86 -46.74 -31.31
N LYS A 56 15.27 -46.86 -30.01
CA LYS A 56 15.24 -48.12 -29.19
C LYS A 56 16.07 -48.07 -27.86
N LYS A 57 15.38 -48.51 -26.78
CA LYS A 57 15.72 -49.52 -25.74
C LYS A 57 16.89 -49.38 -24.72
N LYS A 58 16.45 -49.35 -23.44
CA LYS A 58 16.66 -50.28 -22.28
C LYS A 58 18.08 -50.60 -21.76
N ASN A 59 18.25 -50.46 -20.43
CA ASN A 59 18.46 -51.62 -19.54
C ASN A 59 18.18 -51.35 -18.05
N LYS A 60 17.88 -52.42 -17.31
CA LYS A 60 17.31 -52.50 -15.95
C LYS A 60 18.18 -53.44 -15.10
N LYS A 61 18.42 -53.19 -13.79
CA LYS A 61 18.62 -54.26 -12.78
C LYS A 61 18.53 -53.78 -11.32
N LYS A 62 18.10 -54.71 -10.46
CA LYS A 62 17.59 -54.67 -9.05
C LYS A 62 18.67 -54.89 -7.97
N LYS A 63 18.35 -54.56 -6.69
CA LYS A 63 18.33 -55.43 -5.44
C LYS A 63 18.07 -54.57 -4.17
N SER A 64 17.01 -54.76 -3.35
CA SER A 64 16.81 -55.57 -2.09
C SER A 64 17.81 -55.28 -0.94
N LYS A 65 17.50 -55.15 0.37
CA LYS A 65 16.56 -55.92 1.26
C LYS A 65 16.62 -55.43 2.76
N LYS A 66 15.54 -55.70 3.55
CA LYS A 66 15.42 -56.02 5.03
C LYS A 66 15.56 -54.92 6.13
N ASN A 67 14.52 -54.63 6.96
CA ASN A 67 14.01 -55.24 8.25
C ASN A 67 14.67 -54.62 9.53
N LYS A 68 14.07 -54.37 10.72
CA LYS A 68 12.95 -54.97 11.50
C LYS A 68 12.62 -54.16 12.80
N ASP A 69 11.39 -54.27 13.35
CA ASP A 69 10.86 -54.33 14.76
C ASP A 69 11.25 -53.25 15.84
N LYS A 70 10.49 -52.84 16.90
CA LYS A 70 9.25 -53.25 17.61
C LYS A 70 8.77 -52.18 18.64
N ALA A 71 7.64 -52.45 19.32
CA ALA A 71 6.69 -51.59 20.06
C ALA A 71 6.88 -51.27 21.59
N ALA A 72 6.08 -50.27 22.06
CA ALA A 72 5.22 -50.18 23.27
C ALA A 72 5.68 -49.62 24.67
N ALA A 73 4.87 -48.66 25.19
CA ALA A 73 4.19 -48.58 26.52
C ALA A 73 4.50 -47.41 27.53
N THR A 74 3.41 -46.65 27.86
CA THR A 74 2.88 -46.09 29.15
C THR A 74 3.54 -44.98 30.03
N GLU A 75 2.78 -43.87 30.16
CA GLU A 75 2.40 -42.98 31.30
C GLU A 75 3.33 -42.61 32.50
N SER A 76 3.52 -41.29 32.76
CA SER A 76 3.01 -40.53 33.94
C SER A 76 3.61 -39.09 34.09
N SER A 77 2.81 -38.18 34.71
CA SER A 77 3.10 -36.83 35.33
C SER A 77 3.75 -35.73 34.47
N ALA A 78 3.10 -34.60 34.15
CA ALA A 78 2.69 -33.45 34.99
C ALA A 78 3.83 -32.49 35.36
N GLU A 79 3.57 -31.19 35.13
CA GLU A 79 4.39 -29.97 35.36
C GLU A 79 5.48 -29.62 34.33
N MET A 80 5.12 -28.75 33.38
CA MET A 80 6.04 -27.75 32.82
C MET A 80 5.26 -26.52 32.35
N GLY A 81 5.72 -25.34 32.76
CA GLY A 81 5.02 -24.06 32.60
C GLY A 81 4.83 -23.63 31.15
N LEU A 82 3.70 -22.97 30.89
CA LEU A 82 3.26 -22.43 29.60
C LEU A 82 4.31 -21.50 28.94
N THR A 83 5.27 -20.99 29.71
CA THR A 83 6.35 -20.10 29.28
C THR A 83 7.49 -20.81 28.55
N GLU A 84 7.75 -22.09 28.82
CA GLU A 84 8.81 -22.86 28.15
C GLU A 84 8.34 -23.53 26.85
N ALA A 85 7.05 -23.88 26.76
CA ALA A 85 6.46 -24.44 25.53
C ALA A 85 6.42 -23.42 24.37
N LEU A 86 6.39 -22.12 24.67
CA LEU A 86 6.42 -21.05 23.67
C LEU A 86 7.84 -20.64 23.25
N ALA A 87 8.87 -21.04 24.00
CA ALA A 87 10.26 -20.69 23.72
C ALA A 87 10.95 -21.63 22.71
N GLN A 88 10.37 -22.80 22.42
CA GLN A 88 11.01 -23.84 21.59
C GLN A 88 10.37 -24.05 20.20
N ALA A 89 9.48 -23.17 19.74
CA ALA A 89 8.99 -23.24 18.37
C ALA A 89 10.04 -22.68 17.37
N ASP A 90 10.87 -23.57 16.82
CA ASP A 90 11.75 -23.27 15.69
C ASP A 90 10.93 -22.75 14.48
N PRO A 91 11.19 -21.55 13.94
CA PRO A 91 10.45 -20.96 12.82
C PRO A 91 10.52 -21.76 11.50
N LYS A 92 11.27 -22.86 11.44
CA LYS A 92 11.49 -23.65 10.22
C LYS A 92 10.38 -24.66 9.88
N SER A 93 9.39 -24.92 10.74
CA SER A 93 8.46 -26.06 10.53
C SER A 93 7.03 -25.74 10.06
N ALA A 94 6.71 -24.47 9.78
CA ALA A 94 5.32 -24.07 9.51
C ALA A 94 4.70 -24.56 8.17
N LEU A 95 5.48 -25.17 7.25
CA LEU A 95 4.95 -25.81 6.03
C LEU A 95 5.22 -27.31 5.91
N SER A 96 6.09 -27.89 6.74
CA SER A 96 6.31 -29.34 6.76
C SER A 96 5.22 -30.11 7.50
N GLY A 97 4.31 -29.42 8.18
CA GLY A 97 3.24 -30.01 9.00
C GLY A 97 1.90 -30.24 8.30
N LEU A 98 1.74 -29.85 7.04
CA LEU A 98 0.49 -30.10 6.28
C LEU A 98 0.51 -31.52 5.70
N THR A 99 -0.51 -32.31 6.04
CA THR A 99 -0.71 -33.63 5.43
C THR A 99 -1.06 -33.48 3.94
N GLU A 100 -0.72 -34.48 3.12
CA GLU A 100 -1.03 -34.44 1.67
C GLU A 100 -2.52 -34.24 1.40
N LYS A 101 -3.37 -34.74 2.29
CA LYS A 101 -4.82 -34.58 2.22
C LYS A 101 -5.26 -33.11 2.41
N GLN A 102 -4.62 -32.38 3.32
CA GLN A 102 -4.89 -30.96 3.53
C GLN A 102 -4.39 -30.08 2.37
N ILE A 103 -3.28 -30.47 1.74
CA ILE A 103 -2.77 -29.78 0.54
C ILE A 103 -3.73 -30.00 -0.64
N GLN A 104 -4.24 -31.23 -0.80
CA GLN A 104 -5.24 -31.54 -1.82
C GLN A 104 -6.56 -30.81 -1.61
N GLU A 105 -7.06 -30.73 -0.37
CA GLU A 105 -8.25 -29.93 -0.05
C GLU A 105 -8.03 -28.43 -0.30
N PHE A 106 -6.85 -27.90 0.01
CA PHE A 106 -6.48 -26.50 -0.26
C PHE A 106 -6.42 -26.18 -1.75
N ILE A 107 -5.87 -27.09 -2.57
CA ILE A 107 -5.82 -26.97 -4.03
C ILE A 107 -7.21 -27.10 -4.64
N ALA A 108 -8.06 -28.01 -4.12
CA ALA A 108 -9.44 -28.19 -4.56
C ALA A 108 -10.32 -26.95 -4.30
N LEU A 109 -9.98 -26.17 -3.26
CA LEU A 109 -10.64 -24.90 -2.93
C LEU A 109 -10.17 -23.72 -3.81
N ASN A 110 -9.15 -23.90 -4.66
CA ASN A 110 -8.65 -22.86 -5.57
C ASN A 110 -8.24 -23.41 -6.95
N PRO A 111 -9.22 -23.66 -7.85
CA PRO A 111 -8.98 -24.27 -9.17
C PRO A 111 -8.03 -23.46 -10.06
N ALA A 112 -7.97 -22.14 -9.89
CA ALA A 112 -7.08 -21.27 -10.65
C ALA A 112 -5.61 -21.46 -10.27
N LEU A 113 -5.32 -21.59 -8.97
CA LEU A 113 -3.97 -21.87 -8.46
C LEU A 113 -3.49 -23.27 -8.88
N ALA A 114 -4.41 -24.24 -8.95
CA ALA A 114 -4.11 -25.58 -9.46
C ALA A 114 -3.66 -25.54 -10.93
N ASN A 115 -4.39 -24.80 -11.77
CA ASN A 115 -4.06 -24.65 -13.19
C ASN A 115 -2.73 -23.92 -13.43
N GLU A 116 -2.41 -22.93 -12.58
CA GLU A 116 -1.19 -22.14 -12.68
C GLU A 116 0.05 -22.93 -12.21
N LEU A 117 -0.08 -23.74 -11.16
CA LEU A 117 0.96 -24.67 -10.71
C LEU A 117 1.25 -25.78 -11.74
N LEU A 118 0.21 -26.26 -12.43
CA LEU A 118 0.33 -27.21 -13.55
C LEU A 118 1.00 -26.58 -14.78
N ALA A 119 0.71 -25.31 -15.06
CA ALA A 119 1.36 -24.57 -16.14
C ALA A 119 2.84 -24.28 -15.84
N ALA A 120 3.17 -23.99 -14.59
CA ALA A 120 4.54 -23.71 -14.15
C ALA A 120 5.44 -24.97 -14.08
N SER A 121 4.88 -26.16 -13.86
CA SER A 121 5.65 -27.41 -13.78
C SER A 121 5.95 -28.06 -15.13
N GLY A 122 5.38 -27.56 -16.23
CA GLY A 122 5.63 -28.08 -17.58
C GLY A 122 5.16 -29.53 -17.81
N SER A 123 4.31 -30.05 -16.93
CA SER A 123 3.85 -31.45 -16.95
C SER A 123 2.39 -31.56 -17.42
N SER A 124 2.06 -32.54 -18.26
CA SER A 124 0.68 -32.98 -18.48
C SER A 124 0.20 -33.75 -17.24
N GLY A 125 -0.17 -33.05 -16.16
CA GLY A 125 -0.12 -33.60 -14.80
C GLY A 125 -1.45 -33.75 -14.06
N THR A 126 -1.50 -34.78 -13.23
CA THR A 126 -2.61 -35.20 -12.35
C THR A 126 -2.46 -34.60 -10.93
N ALA A 127 -3.43 -34.82 -10.02
CA ALA A 127 -3.42 -34.25 -8.66
C ALA A 127 -2.12 -34.41 -7.82
N PRO A 128 -1.33 -35.51 -7.94
CA PRO A 128 -0.05 -35.65 -7.23
C PRO A 128 1.04 -34.66 -7.70
N ASP A 129 1.06 -34.30 -8.99
CA ASP A 129 2.07 -33.42 -9.57
C ASP A 129 1.94 -31.98 -9.03
N VAL A 130 0.69 -31.56 -8.80
CA VAL A 130 0.37 -30.24 -8.21
C VAL A 130 0.83 -30.14 -6.76
N VAL A 131 0.70 -31.25 -6.01
CA VAL A 131 1.14 -31.33 -4.61
C VAL A 131 2.66 -31.27 -4.50
N GLU A 132 3.39 -31.88 -5.44
CA GLU A 132 4.86 -31.83 -5.46
C GLU A 132 5.38 -30.45 -5.86
N ALA A 133 4.74 -29.78 -6.83
CA ALA A 133 5.05 -28.40 -7.21
C ALA A 133 4.80 -27.41 -6.05
N PHE A 134 3.71 -27.60 -5.30
CA PHE A 134 3.38 -26.81 -4.11
C PHE A 134 4.43 -26.95 -3.00
N LYS A 135 4.94 -28.17 -2.76
CA LYS A 135 5.99 -28.45 -1.75
C LYS A 135 7.36 -27.87 -2.11
N LYS A 136 7.64 -27.58 -3.38
CA LYS A 136 8.91 -27.01 -3.86
C LYS A 136 8.98 -25.48 -3.76
N LEU A 137 7.88 -24.80 -3.47
CA LEU A 137 7.87 -23.36 -3.23
C LEU A 137 8.52 -23.03 -1.88
N LYS A 138 9.75 -22.52 -1.91
CA LYS A 138 10.38 -21.95 -0.71
C LYS A 138 9.81 -20.56 -0.44
N ILE A 139 9.26 -20.38 0.75
CA ILE A 139 8.73 -19.09 1.24
C ILE A 139 9.74 -17.94 1.12
N GLN A 140 11.04 -18.24 1.26
CA GLN A 140 12.08 -17.22 1.11
C GLN A 140 12.11 -16.66 -0.32
N ASP A 141 12.00 -17.50 -1.35
CA ASP A 141 12.07 -17.06 -2.75
C ASP A 141 10.87 -16.15 -3.14
N ILE A 142 9.71 -16.38 -2.50
CA ILE A 142 8.51 -15.56 -2.68
C ILE A 142 8.62 -14.22 -1.92
N ILE A 143 9.17 -14.24 -0.69
CA ILE A 143 9.32 -13.03 0.15
C ILE A 143 10.45 -12.13 -0.35
N THR A 144 11.59 -12.68 -0.78
CA THR A 144 12.65 -11.89 -1.41
C THR A 144 12.30 -11.48 -2.83
N GLY A 145 11.47 -12.22 -3.56
CA GLY A 145 10.96 -11.82 -4.88
C GLY A 145 10.04 -10.59 -4.84
N LEU A 146 9.27 -10.41 -3.76
CA LEU A 146 8.32 -9.30 -3.59
C LEU A 146 8.85 -8.12 -2.75
N ALA A 147 9.93 -8.31 -1.98
CA ALA A 147 10.64 -7.22 -1.30
C ALA A 147 11.80 -6.64 -2.16
N SER A 148 12.08 -7.24 -3.33
CA SER A 148 13.15 -6.84 -4.25
C SER A 148 12.61 -6.32 -5.58
N SER A 149 11.54 -5.51 -5.56
CA SER A 149 11.01 -4.86 -6.77
C SER A 149 11.86 -3.67 -7.23
N GLY A 150 13.19 -3.81 -7.20
CA GLY A 150 14.05 -3.02 -8.07
C GLY A 150 14.19 -3.81 -9.38
N LYS A 151 13.56 -3.34 -10.46
CA LYS A 151 14.01 -3.73 -11.81
C LYS A 151 15.54 -3.63 -11.78
N ASN A 152 16.27 -4.74 -11.96
CA ASN A 152 17.73 -4.82 -12.12
C ASN A 152 18.66 -5.10 -10.92
N ARG A 153 18.23 -5.64 -9.76
CA ARG A 153 19.21 -6.08 -8.75
C ARG A 153 19.95 -7.36 -9.18
N LYS A 154 21.24 -7.25 -9.52
CA LYS A 154 22.13 -8.41 -9.77
C LYS A 154 22.97 -8.76 -8.54
N ASP A 155 23.59 -9.94 -8.51
CA ASP A 155 24.50 -10.38 -7.43
C ASP A 155 25.82 -9.55 -7.42
N MET A 156 26.49 -9.37 -6.28
CA MET A 156 27.74 -8.58 -6.15
C MET A 156 28.85 -9.04 -7.10
N ALA A 157 28.95 -10.36 -7.33
CA ALA A 157 29.90 -10.94 -8.27
C ALA A 157 29.71 -10.44 -9.72
N SER A 158 28.53 -9.90 -10.04
CA SER A 158 28.23 -9.30 -11.35
C SER A 158 28.69 -7.84 -11.48
N TYR A 159 28.94 -7.12 -10.38
CA TYR A 159 29.37 -5.70 -10.38
C TYR A 159 30.89 -5.54 -10.30
N LYS A 160 31.61 -6.10 -11.28
CA LYS A 160 33.10 -6.13 -11.32
C LYS A 160 33.78 -4.76 -11.13
N PHE A 161 33.17 -3.66 -11.61
CA PHE A 161 33.71 -2.31 -11.42
C PHE A 161 33.46 -1.79 -10.00
N TRP A 162 32.20 -1.76 -9.55
CA TRP A 162 31.81 -1.19 -8.25
C TRP A 162 32.42 -1.92 -7.06
N ALA A 163 32.72 -3.22 -7.21
CA ALA A 163 33.48 -3.98 -6.21
C ALA A 163 34.90 -3.43 -5.93
N THR A 164 35.46 -2.62 -6.84
CA THR A 164 36.79 -1.99 -6.70
C THR A 164 36.74 -0.54 -6.25
N GLN A 165 35.54 0.04 -6.15
CA GLN A 165 35.36 1.46 -5.84
C GLN A 165 35.16 1.66 -4.33
N PRO A 166 35.50 2.85 -3.79
CA PRO A 166 35.29 3.18 -2.38
C PRO A 166 33.80 3.47 -2.13
N VAL A 167 32.97 2.44 -2.23
CA VAL A 167 31.53 2.48 -1.95
C VAL A 167 31.14 1.30 -1.04
N PRO A 168 30.09 1.42 -0.23
CA PRO A 168 29.59 0.30 0.57
C PRO A 168 29.13 -0.88 -0.32
N GLN A 169 29.43 -2.11 0.07
CA GLN A 169 29.15 -3.32 -0.72
C GLN A 169 27.83 -4.00 -0.27
N PHE A 170 27.18 -4.82 -1.14
CA PHE A 170 26.06 -5.65 -0.67
C PHE A 170 26.58 -6.86 0.13
N GLY A 171 25.88 -7.25 1.20
CA GLY A 171 26.24 -8.42 2.01
C GLY A 171 27.05 -8.15 3.28
N GLU A 172 27.39 -6.89 3.60
CA GLU A 172 27.74 -6.51 4.97
C GLU A 172 26.49 -6.73 5.86
N GLU A 173 26.38 -7.90 6.49
CA GLU A 173 25.18 -8.33 7.25
C GLU A 173 25.06 -7.64 8.61
N LYS A 174 23.84 -7.13 8.84
CA LYS A 174 23.19 -6.58 10.07
C LYS A 174 23.38 -5.07 10.37
N PRO A 175 22.29 -4.38 10.80
CA PRO A 175 22.27 -2.94 11.03
C PRO A 175 22.83 -2.63 12.42
N VAL A 176 24.16 -2.68 12.55
CA VAL A 176 24.80 -1.92 13.62
C VAL A 176 24.98 -0.52 13.06
N ILE A 177 24.42 0.50 13.74
CA ILE A 177 24.72 1.90 13.43
C ILE A 177 26.25 2.02 13.49
N PHE A 178 26.85 2.40 12.37
CA PHE A 178 28.31 2.53 12.27
C PHE A 178 28.69 4.01 12.25
N GLU A 179 29.96 4.27 12.57
CA GLU A 179 30.51 5.61 12.46
C GLU A 179 30.60 6.04 10.99
N GLU A 180 29.95 7.16 10.67
CA GLU A 180 29.91 7.71 9.32
C GLU A 180 31.21 8.46 8.99
N GLY A 181 31.69 8.32 7.76
CA GLY A 181 32.89 9.02 7.32
C GLY A 181 33.48 8.52 6.01
N PRO A 182 34.63 9.09 5.59
CA PRO A 182 35.32 8.69 4.37
C PRO A 182 35.76 7.22 4.40
N LEU A 183 35.60 6.52 3.27
CA LEU A 183 36.03 5.12 3.14
C LEU A 183 37.53 4.99 2.83
N LYS A 184 38.06 5.93 2.05
CA LYS A 184 39.47 6.00 1.67
C LYS A 184 39.97 7.41 1.87
N ILE A 185 41.05 7.54 2.65
CA ILE A 185 41.81 8.77 2.80
C ILE A 185 42.95 8.73 1.79
N GLN A 186 43.10 9.79 0.99
CA GLN A 186 44.12 9.93 -0.06
C GLN A 186 44.69 11.34 -0.01
N LYS A 187 45.88 11.53 -0.57
CA LYS A 187 46.50 12.85 -0.74
C LYS A 187 46.57 13.21 -2.22
N ILE A 188 46.65 14.51 -2.51
CA ILE A 188 46.69 15.01 -3.90
C ILE A 188 47.93 14.47 -4.61
N GLU A 189 49.05 14.37 -3.89
CA GLU A 189 50.32 13.83 -4.39
C GLU A 189 50.23 12.38 -4.91
N ASP A 190 49.26 11.59 -4.43
CA ASP A 190 49.06 10.20 -4.85
C ASP A 190 48.24 10.09 -6.16
N ILE A 191 47.73 11.21 -6.68
CA ILE A 191 46.83 11.25 -7.83
C ILE A 191 47.61 11.59 -9.10
N PRO A 192 47.66 10.69 -10.10
CA PRO A 192 48.39 10.92 -11.33
C PRO A 192 47.98 12.21 -12.06
N ASP A 193 48.96 12.94 -12.58
CA ASP A 193 48.74 14.13 -13.42
C ASP A 193 48.11 13.76 -14.76
N GLU A 194 48.57 12.65 -15.35
CA GLU A 194 48.17 12.20 -16.68
C GLU A 194 46.75 11.59 -16.69
N PRO A 195 45.96 11.83 -17.76
CA PRO A 195 44.67 11.18 -17.95
C PRO A 195 44.78 9.66 -18.06
N ILE A 196 43.72 8.96 -17.68
CA ILE A 196 43.67 7.50 -17.80
C ILE A 196 43.77 7.08 -19.28
N PRO A 197 44.69 6.18 -19.66
CA PRO A 197 44.81 5.73 -21.04
C PRO A 197 43.52 5.04 -21.54
N LEU A 198 42.97 5.50 -22.68
CA LEU A 198 41.79 4.90 -23.29
C LEU A 198 42.09 3.58 -24.03
N ASN A 199 43.37 3.30 -24.33
CA ASN A 199 43.91 2.08 -24.96
C ASN A 199 43.17 1.59 -26.24
N LEU A 200 42.36 2.46 -26.85
CA LEU A 200 41.54 2.18 -28.02
C LEU A 200 41.65 3.37 -28.97
N ALA A 201 42.49 3.27 -30.00
CA ALA A 201 42.40 4.18 -31.15
C ALA A 201 41.07 3.91 -31.87
N PRO A 202 40.27 4.93 -32.24
CA PRO A 202 40.56 6.36 -32.35
C PRO A 202 40.03 7.25 -31.20
N PHE A 203 39.81 6.71 -29.99
CA PHE A 203 39.21 7.49 -28.90
C PHE A 203 40.23 8.40 -28.20
N ARG A 204 39.79 9.63 -27.89
CA ARG A 204 40.58 10.63 -27.14
C ARG A 204 39.72 11.35 -26.12
N TRP A 205 40.34 11.75 -25.00
CA TRP A 205 39.72 12.64 -24.03
C TRP A 205 39.51 14.02 -24.64
N VAL A 206 38.43 14.69 -24.21
CA VAL A 206 38.20 16.11 -24.45
C VAL A 206 37.62 16.73 -23.18
N THR A 207 38.05 17.95 -22.88
CA THR A 207 37.41 18.79 -21.88
C THR A 207 36.44 19.69 -22.63
N MET A 208 35.14 19.56 -22.34
CA MET A 208 34.11 20.34 -23.03
C MET A 208 34.01 21.72 -22.41
N ASP A 209 34.21 22.77 -23.20
CA ASP A 209 33.98 24.14 -22.74
C ASP A 209 32.54 24.55 -23.06
N LEU A 210 31.68 24.54 -22.04
CA LEU A 210 30.26 24.85 -22.19
C LEU A 210 29.96 26.35 -22.33
N THR A 211 30.98 27.21 -22.28
CA THR A 211 30.86 28.62 -22.70
C THR A 211 30.89 28.77 -24.22
N ASP A 212 31.46 27.80 -24.93
CA ASP A 212 31.42 27.70 -26.39
C ASP A 212 30.10 27.09 -26.86
N GLU A 213 29.35 27.83 -27.67
CA GLU A 213 28.03 27.42 -28.15
C GLU A 213 28.06 26.14 -29.00
N LYS A 214 29.12 25.91 -29.78
CA LYS A 214 29.23 24.70 -30.61
C LYS A 214 29.43 23.48 -29.72
N GLN A 215 30.31 23.59 -28.73
CA GLN A 215 30.57 22.51 -27.79
C GLN A 215 29.33 22.20 -26.92
N MET A 216 28.58 23.22 -26.51
CA MET A 216 27.27 23.05 -25.86
C MET A 216 26.29 22.27 -26.74
N GLN A 217 26.13 22.66 -28.00
CA GLN A 217 25.25 21.98 -28.95
C GLN A 217 25.64 20.51 -29.17
N GLU A 218 26.93 20.19 -29.14
CA GLU A 218 27.40 18.81 -29.23
C GLU A 218 26.96 17.96 -28.01
N VAL A 219 27.06 18.53 -26.80
CA VAL A 219 26.59 17.87 -25.57
C VAL A 219 25.07 17.70 -25.60
N GLU A 220 24.32 18.75 -25.98
CA GLU A 220 22.87 18.70 -26.15
C GLU A 220 22.47 17.59 -27.14
N LYS A 221 23.13 17.52 -28.30
CA LYS A 221 22.89 16.49 -29.32
C LYS A 221 23.16 15.08 -28.81
N LEU A 222 24.27 14.88 -28.08
CA LEU A 222 24.61 13.59 -27.48
C LEU A 222 23.56 13.17 -26.46
N LEU A 223 23.17 14.07 -25.56
CA LEU A 223 22.19 13.79 -24.51
C LEU A 223 20.82 13.48 -25.11
N TYR A 224 20.38 14.28 -26.08
CA TYR A 224 19.14 14.05 -26.80
C TYR A 224 19.13 12.65 -27.44
N GLY A 225 20.16 12.28 -28.20
CA GLY A 225 20.17 10.98 -28.88
C GLY A 225 20.32 9.75 -27.97
N HIS A 226 20.93 9.91 -26.79
CA HIS A 226 21.54 8.77 -26.08
C HIS A 226 21.49 8.78 -24.55
N PHE A 227 20.87 9.75 -23.87
CA PHE A 227 20.87 9.78 -22.40
C PHE A 227 19.82 8.85 -21.79
N VAL A 228 18.58 9.33 -21.63
CA VAL A 228 17.49 8.60 -20.99
C VAL A 228 16.26 8.58 -21.90
N GLU A 229 15.74 7.38 -22.12
CA GLU A 229 14.48 7.10 -22.79
C GLU A 229 13.65 6.24 -21.82
N ASP A 230 12.33 6.37 -21.89
CA ASP A 230 11.43 5.44 -21.21
C ASP A 230 11.55 4.03 -21.81
N ASP A 231 11.11 3.02 -21.05
CA ASP A 231 11.26 1.59 -21.42
C ASP A 231 10.61 1.25 -22.78
N GLU A 232 9.62 2.05 -23.20
CA GLU A 232 8.87 1.90 -24.46
C GLU A 232 9.35 2.87 -25.56
N ALA A 233 10.34 3.72 -25.27
CA ALA A 233 10.89 4.75 -26.16
C ALA A 233 9.81 5.70 -26.74
N MET A 234 8.78 6.02 -25.96
CA MET A 234 7.76 7.01 -26.31
C MET A 234 8.21 8.45 -26.00
N PHE A 235 9.08 8.61 -25.00
CA PHE A 235 9.53 9.91 -24.49
C PHE A 235 11.05 9.98 -24.36
N ARG A 236 11.59 11.15 -24.67
CA ARG A 236 13.02 11.44 -24.57
C ARG A 236 13.24 12.78 -23.92
N PHE A 237 14.08 12.84 -22.88
CA PHE A 237 14.40 14.13 -22.26
C PHE A 237 15.07 15.07 -23.25
N LYS A 238 14.61 16.31 -23.24
CA LYS A 238 15.13 17.41 -24.03
C LYS A 238 15.80 18.40 -23.08
N TYR A 239 17.10 18.19 -22.87
CA TYR A 239 17.94 19.11 -22.13
C TYR A 239 18.38 20.24 -23.06
N SER A 240 17.72 21.39 -22.95
CA SER A 240 18.09 22.60 -23.67
C SER A 240 19.43 23.16 -23.22
N THR A 241 20.00 24.07 -24.01
CA THR A 241 21.16 24.87 -23.60
C THR A 241 20.93 25.60 -22.26
N SER A 242 19.73 26.13 -22.00
CA SER A 242 19.47 26.90 -20.76
C SER A 242 19.51 26.03 -19.51
N ILE A 243 18.89 24.83 -19.52
CA ILE A 243 18.96 23.94 -18.36
C ILE A 243 20.36 23.36 -18.17
N LEU A 244 21.10 23.10 -19.25
CA LEU A 244 22.50 22.66 -19.16
C LEU A 244 23.39 23.74 -18.56
N LYS A 245 23.27 25.00 -18.99
CA LYS A 245 23.99 26.13 -18.36
C LYS A 245 23.60 26.29 -16.88
N TRP A 246 22.30 26.25 -16.57
CA TRP A 246 21.82 26.36 -15.19
C TRP A 246 22.33 25.23 -14.29
N SER A 247 22.38 24.00 -14.78
CA SER A 247 22.79 22.83 -13.98
C SER A 247 24.31 22.57 -13.94
N LEU A 248 25.05 22.88 -15.00
CA LEU A 248 26.48 22.55 -15.11
C LEU A 248 27.43 23.73 -14.85
N MET A 249 26.89 24.94 -14.73
CA MET A 249 27.67 26.16 -14.49
C MET A 249 27.26 26.86 -13.19
N SER A 250 27.05 26.08 -12.12
CA SER A 250 26.81 26.61 -10.77
C SER A 250 28.07 27.28 -10.19
N PRO A 251 27.95 28.13 -9.15
CA PRO A 251 29.11 28.77 -8.53
C PRO A 251 30.25 27.78 -8.24
N GLY A 252 31.47 28.14 -8.66
CA GLY A 252 32.65 27.28 -8.54
C GLY A 252 32.82 26.21 -9.62
N TRP A 253 31.93 26.12 -10.63
CA TRP A 253 32.05 25.17 -11.73
C TRP A 253 33.40 25.24 -12.45
N ARG A 254 33.82 24.12 -13.02
CA ARG A 254 35.11 23.97 -13.72
C ARG A 254 34.89 23.22 -15.02
N LYS A 255 35.37 23.77 -16.14
CA LYS A 255 35.30 23.10 -17.45
C LYS A 255 36.01 21.74 -17.42
N GLU A 256 37.08 21.62 -16.62
CA GLU A 256 37.85 20.39 -16.44
C GLU A 256 36.98 19.22 -15.97
N TRP A 257 35.85 19.50 -15.30
CA TRP A 257 34.91 18.49 -14.82
C TRP A 257 33.81 18.16 -15.83
N HIS A 258 33.79 18.79 -17.01
CA HIS A 258 32.94 18.45 -18.15
C HIS A 258 33.72 17.53 -19.09
N VAL A 259 33.74 16.24 -18.75
CA VAL A 259 34.64 15.26 -19.38
C VAL A 259 33.92 14.56 -20.54
N GLY A 260 34.52 14.63 -21.73
CA GLY A 260 34.03 13.96 -22.93
C GLY A 260 35.03 12.95 -23.51
N ILE A 261 34.52 12.03 -24.31
CA ILE A 261 35.33 11.16 -25.19
C ILE A 261 34.92 11.43 -26.64
N ARG A 262 35.90 11.71 -27.49
CA ARG A 262 35.70 11.85 -28.95
C ARG A 262 36.27 10.66 -29.71
N SER A 263 35.65 10.34 -30.82
CA SER A 263 36.19 9.50 -31.89
C SER A 263 36.30 10.38 -33.14
N GLY A 264 37.53 10.74 -33.54
CA GLY A 264 37.76 11.82 -34.50
C GLY A 264 37.17 13.14 -33.99
N ASP A 265 36.21 13.69 -34.73
CA ASP A 265 35.48 14.91 -34.39
C ASP A 265 34.13 14.67 -33.72
N THR A 266 33.68 13.43 -33.57
CA THR A 266 32.36 13.13 -32.99
C THR A 266 32.44 12.92 -31.48
N LEU A 267 31.67 13.67 -30.69
CA LEU A 267 31.48 13.43 -29.26
C LEU A 267 30.68 12.13 -29.04
N CYS A 268 31.27 11.18 -28.33
CA CYS A 268 30.77 9.81 -28.18
C CYS A 268 30.30 9.47 -26.75
N ALA A 269 30.84 10.16 -25.75
CA ALA A 269 30.43 10.02 -24.36
C ALA A 269 30.71 11.30 -23.58
N PHE A 270 29.98 11.49 -22.48
CA PHE A 270 30.06 12.68 -21.62
C PHE A 270 29.74 12.31 -20.18
N ILE A 271 30.38 12.99 -19.22
CA ILE A 271 30.07 12.99 -17.80
C ILE A 271 30.43 14.36 -17.22
N ALA A 272 29.62 14.87 -16.30
CA ALA A 272 29.86 16.17 -15.69
C ALA A 272 29.77 16.13 -14.18
N ALA A 273 30.46 17.06 -13.53
CA ALA A 273 30.31 17.32 -12.10
C ALA A 273 30.32 18.82 -11.80
N VAL A 274 29.70 19.19 -10.69
CA VAL A 274 29.75 20.55 -10.12
C VAL A 274 30.13 20.48 -8.64
N PRO A 275 30.83 21.48 -8.09
CA PRO A 275 31.18 21.47 -6.67
C PRO A 275 29.93 21.70 -5.81
N THR A 276 29.90 21.10 -4.63
CA THR A 276 28.82 21.32 -3.66
C THR A 276 29.25 20.96 -2.25
N GLU A 277 28.70 21.65 -1.26
CA GLU A 277 28.78 21.22 0.13
C GLU A 277 27.62 20.29 0.46
N ILE A 278 27.93 19.13 1.03
CA ILE A 278 26.95 18.09 1.38
C ILE A 278 26.92 17.98 2.90
N ARG A 279 25.74 18.16 3.48
CA ARG A 279 25.47 17.83 4.88
C ARG A 279 24.98 16.40 4.97
N VAL A 280 25.69 15.58 5.75
CA VAL A 280 25.27 14.26 6.19
C VAL A 280 25.12 14.32 7.71
N ARG A 281 23.88 14.44 8.17
CA ARG A 281 23.49 14.66 9.57
C ARG A 281 24.19 15.89 10.17
N ASP A 282 25.12 15.69 11.08
CA ASP A 282 25.90 16.69 11.79
C ASP A 282 27.19 17.09 11.05
N LYS A 283 27.62 16.31 10.03
CA LYS A 283 28.86 16.55 9.28
C LYS A 283 28.57 17.29 7.99
N VAL A 284 29.32 18.37 7.73
CA VAL A 284 29.36 19.05 6.43
C VAL A 284 30.66 18.65 5.74
N ILE A 285 30.56 18.15 4.52
CA ILE A 285 31.69 17.70 3.71
C ILE A 285 31.72 18.47 2.38
N GLN A 286 32.93 18.82 1.94
CA GLN A 286 33.16 19.30 0.58
C GLN A 286 33.06 18.13 -0.39
N GLY A 287 32.27 18.27 -1.43
CA GLY A 287 32.05 17.23 -2.41
C GLY A 287 31.76 17.76 -3.80
N SER A 288 31.34 16.85 -4.67
CA SER A 288 30.86 17.18 -6.02
C SER A 288 29.55 16.47 -6.31
N GLU A 289 28.63 17.10 -7.02
CA GLU A 289 27.46 16.44 -7.59
C GLU A 289 27.80 15.96 -9.00
N VAL A 290 27.73 14.64 -9.24
CA VAL A 290 28.03 14.02 -10.54
C VAL A 290 26.73 13.69 -11.27
N ASN A 291 26.59 14.16 -12.50
CA ASN A 291 25.38 13.98 -13.31
C ASN A 291 25.73 13.85 -14.82
N PHE A 292 24.71 13.64 -15.66
CA PHE A 292 24.81 13.61 -17.13
C PHE A 292 25.77 12.56 -17.71
N LEU A 293 26.01 11.45 -17.01
CA LEU A 293 26.73 10.30 -17.58
C LEU A 293 25.97 9.74 -18.79
N CYS A 294 26.49 10.01 -19.99
CA CYS A 294 25.90 9.61 -21.26
C CYS A 294 26.93 8.90 -22.12
N ILE A 295 26.54 7.75 -22.69
CA ILE A 295 27.35 7.02 -23.67
C ILE A 295 26.48 6.77 -24.89
N HIS A 296 27.03 7.12 -26.05
CA HIS A 296 26.40 6.86 -27.34
C HIS A 296 25.96 5.40 -27.44
N LYS A 297 24.73 5.14 -27.88
CA LYS A 297 24.08 3.82 -27.83
C LYS A 297 24.92 2.70 -28.44
N LYS A 298 25.59 2.95 -29.57
CA LYS A 298 26.49 1.99 -30.25
C LYS A 298 27.72 1.56 -29.43
N LEU A 299 28.10 2.33 -28.41
CA LEU A 299 29.27 2.07 -27.56
C LEU A 299 28.89 1.50 -26.19
N ARG A 300 27.60 1.32 -25.91
CA ARG A 300 27.13 0.68 -24.68
C ARG A 300 27.59 -0.79 -24.66
N GLY A 301 27.88 -1.32 -23.47
CA GLY A 301 28.46 -2.66 -23.30
C GLY A 301 29.98 -2.74 -23.47
N LYS A 302 30.66 -1.68 -23.95
CA LYS A 302 32.13 -1.63 -24.11
C LYS A 302 32.89 -1.12 -22.88
N ARG A 303 32.24 -1.11 -21.71
CA ARG A 303 32.83 -0.69 -20.41
C ARG A 303 33.44 0.73 -20.38
N LEU A 304 32.95 1.66 -21.20
CA LEU A 304 33.39 3.07 -21.18
C LEU A 304 32.94 3.84 -19.92
N ALA A 305 31.78 3.50 -19.34
CA ALA A 305 31.28 4.18 -18.13
C ALA A 305 32.26 4.09 -16.94
N PRO A 306 32.79 2.91 -16.57
CA PRO A 306 33.87 2.79 -15.60
C PRO A 306 35.07 3.71 -15.85
N VAL A 307 35.47 3.87 -17.12
CA VAL A 307 36.63 4.69 -17.49
C VAL A 307 36.34 6.17 -17.31
N LEU A 308 35.15 6.63 -17.72
CA LEU A 308 34.66 7.99 -17.48
C LEU A 308 34.57 8.32 -15.99
N ILE A 309 34.00 7.42 -15.18
CA ILE A 309 33.86 7.59 -13.73
C ILE A 309 35.24 7.71 -13.08
N LYS A 310 36.21 6.86 -13.46
CA LYS A 310 37.57 6.96 -12.93
C LYS A 310 38.27 8.26 -13.33
N GLU A 311 38.10 8.71 -14.57
CA GLU A 311 38.75 9.94 -15.04
C GLU A 311 38.16 11.18 -14.37
N ILE A 312 36.83 11.30 -14.26
CA ILE A 312 36.24 12.44 -13.54
C ILE A 312 36.61 12.40 -12.04
N THR A 313 36.68 11.21 -11.43
CA THR A 313 37.17 11.04 -10.05
C THR A 313 38.61 11.53 -9.92
N ARG A 314 39.50 11.19 -10.86
CA ARG A 314 40.89 11.67 -10.87
C ARG A 314 40.93 13.20 -10.92
N ARG A 315 40.17 13.82 -11.82
CA ARG A 315 40.13 15.29 -11.98
C ARG A 315 39.59 16.01 -10.75
N ILE A 316 38.58 15.46 -10.09
CA ILE A 316 38.02 16.03 -8.85
C ILE A 316 39.02 15.87 -7.69
N ASN A 317 39.63 14.69 -7.54
CA ASN A 317 40.63 14.43 -6.49
C ASN A 317 41.88 15.32 -6.62
N ARG A 318 42.25 15.73 -7.84
CA ARG A 318 43.34 16.69 -8.09
C ARG A 318 43.08 18.08 -7.52
N GLU A 319 41.82 18.43 -7.29
CA GLU A 319 41.40 19.67 -6.62
C GLU A 319 41.22 19.48 -5.10
N GLY A 320 41.62 18.33 -4.54
CA GLY A 320 41.51 18.03 -3.11
C GLY A 320 40.11 17.67 -2.63
N ILE A 321 39.19 17.35 -3.54
CA ILE A 321 37.82 16.92 -3.22
C ILE A 321 37.71 15.42 -3.39
N TRP A 322 37.19 14.72 -2.38
CA TRP A 322 37.29 13.25 -2.30
C TRP A 322 35.94 12.54 -2.28
N GLN A 323 34.85 13.27 -2.07
CA GLN A 323 33.50 12.74 -1.97
C GLN A 323 32.62 13.28 -3.10
N ALA A 324 31.62 12.49 -3.49
CA ALA A 324 30.64 12.91 -4.47
C ALA A 324 29.26 12.39 -4.13
N ILE A 325 28.21 13.12 -4.50
CA ILE A 325 26.83 12.65 -4.52
C ILE A 325 26.43 12.37 -5.97
N TYR A 326 25.71 11.27 -6.17
CA TYR A 326 25.11 10.96 -7.46
C TYR A 326 23.81 10.19 -7.26
N THR A 327 22.95 10.25 -8.27
CA THR A 327 21.68 9.51 -8.27
C THR A 327 21.59 8.58 -9.47
N GLY A 328 20.77 7.54 -9.35
CA GLY A 328 20.52 6.63 -10.46
C GLY A 328 19.17 5.95 -10.36
N GLY A 329 18.56 5.67 -11.50
CA GLY A 329 17.31 4.88 -11.60
C GLY A 329 17.54 3.37 -11.54
N ILE A 330 18.80 2.91 -11.63
CA ILE A 330 19.19 1.52 -11.41
C ILE A 330 19.83 1.35 -10.03
N VAL A 331 19.68 0.15 -9.47
CA VAL A 331 20.28 -0.20 -8.17
C VAL A 331 21.78 -0.52 -8.36
N LEU A 332 22.63 0.20 -7.62
CA LEU A 332 24.09 0.02 -7.53
C LEU A 332 24.49 -0.29 -6.07
N PRO A 333 25.66 -0.91 -5.80
CA PRO A 333 26.16 -1.11 -4.43
C PRO A 333 26.68 0.21 -3.84
N ARG A 334 26.16 0.73 -2.73
CA ARG A 334 24.84 0.50 -2.11
C ARG A 334 24.18 1.88 -1.90
N PRO A 335 22.87 2.04 -2.18
CA PRO A 335 22.21 3.33 -1.99
C PRO A 335 22.12 3.69 -0.52
N VAL A 336 22.34 4.97 -0.22
CA VAL A 336 22.14 5.58 1.11
C VAL A 336 20.66 5.83 1.35
N SER A 337 19.92 6.20 0.31
CA SER A 337 18.47 6.42 0.35
C SER A 337 17.83 6.02 -0.97
N THR A 338 16.52 5.74 -0.96
CA THR A 338 15.72 5.43 -2.15
C THR A 338 14.38 6.12 -2.06
N CYS A 339 14.09 6.93 -3.07
CA CYS A 339 12.86 7.70 -3.20
C CYS A 339 12.03 7.19 -4.38
N ARG A 340 10.74 7.51 -4.40
CA ARG A 340 9.82 7.17 -5.49
C ARG A 340 9.34 8.43 -6.20
N TYR A 341 9.20 8.37 -7.52
CA TYR A 341 8.58 9.43 -8.31
C TYR A 341 7.05 9.41 -8.15
N TYR A 342 6.49 10.61 -8.16
CA TYR A 342 5.06 10.88 -8.10
C TYR A 342 4.69 11.92 -9.15
N HIS A 343 3.52 11.76 -9.77
CA HIS A 343 3.08 12.58 -10.90
C HIS A 343 1.68 13.15 -10.64
N ARG A 344 1.55 14.47 -10.80
CA ARG A 344 0.27 15.18 -10.77
C ARG A 344 -0.03 15.74 -12.15
N ALA A 345 -1.05 15.19 -12.80
CA ALA A 345 -1.48 15.65 -14.12
C ALA A 345 -2.02 17.08 -14.05
N LEU A 346 -1.51 18.00 -14.87
CA LEU A 346 -2.05 19.37 -15.02
C LEU A 346 -2.91 19.47 -16.29
N ASN A 347 -2.48 18.79 -17.35
CA ASN A 347 -3.19 18.62 -18.61
C ASN A 347 -3.45 17.14 -18.88
N TRP A 348 -4.36 16.54 -18.12
CA TRP A 348 -4.60 15.10 -18.16
C TRP A 348 -4.98 14.60 -19.57
N GLN A 349 -5.76 15.38 -20.33
CA GLN A 349 -6.17 15.02 -21.69
C GLN A 349 -4.96 14.84 -22.61
N LYS A 350 -4.01 15.78 -22.59
CA LYS A 350 -2.78 15.66 -23.38
C LYS A 350 -1.94 14.46 -22.93
N LEU A 351 -1.78 14.26 -21.62
CA LEU A 351 -1.01 13.13 -21.07
C LEU A 351 -1.62 11.78 -21.46
N TYR A 352 -2.94 11.69 -21.55
CA TYR A 352 -3.64 10.50 -22.04
C TYR A 352 -3.43 10.30 -23.55
N GLU A 353 -3.58 11.36 -24.35
CA GLU A 353 -3.40 11.31 -25.82
C GLU A 353 -2.00 10.81 -26.22
N VAL A 354 -0.96 11.23 -25.49
CA VAL A 354 0.43 10.85 -25.79
C VAL A 354 0.89 9.55 -25.10
N GLY A 355 0.01 8.86 -24.36
CA GLY A 355 0.34 7.60 -23.69
C GLY A 355 1.08 7.73 -22.36
N PHE A 356 1.28 8.94 -21.84
CA PHE A 356 1.95 9.16 -20.54
C PHE A 356 1.10 8.72 -19.35
N SER A 357 -0.23 8.88 -19.44
CA SER A 357 -1.16 8.50 -18.37
C SER A 357 -2.26 7.59 -18.90
N PRO A 358 -2.40 6.34 -18.41
CA PRO A 358 -3.49 5.48 -18.82
C PRO A 358 -4.84 5.94 -18.25
N CYS A 359 -5.93 5.66 -18.96
CA CYS A 359 -7.28 5.83 -18.41
C CYS A 359 -7.62 4.60 -17.54
N PRO A 360 -8.01 4.77 -16.26
CA PRO A 360 -8.40 3.65 -15.41
C PRO A 360 -9.59 2.86 -15.99
N SER A 361 -9.61 1.53 -15.78
CA SER A 361 -10.55 0.58 -16.42
C SER A 361 -12.05 0.84 -16.14
N ASN A 362 -12.38 1.68 -15.16
CA ASN A 362 -13.75 2.09 -14.82
C ASN A 362 -13.95 3.61 -14.87
N SER A 363 -13.16 4.33 -15.68
CA SER A 363 -13.26 5.78 -15.81
C SER A 363 -13.39 6.23 -17.26
N LYS A 364 -13.71 7.50 -17.47
CA LYS A 364 -13.76 8.14 -18.80
C LYS A 364 -12.81 9.36 -18.79
N PRO A 365 -12.21 9.71 -19.94
CA PRO A 365 -11.33 10.88 -20.05
C PRO A 365 -11.89 12.16 -19.41
N ALA A 366 -13.16 12.47 -19.67
CA ALA A 366 -13.84 13.64 -19.11
C ALA A 366 -13.86 13.66 -17.56
N PHE A 367 -14.01 12.50 -16.92
CA PHE A 367 -13.96 12.40 -15.45
C PHE A 367 -12.56 12.66 -14.92
N GLN A 368 -11.52 12.20 -15.61
CA GLN A 368 -10.15 12.44 -15.20
C GLN A 368 -9.75 13.91 -15.38
N VAL A 369 -10.16 14.54 -16.48
CA VAL A 369 -10.00 15.99 -16.67
C VAL A 369 -10.66 16.76 -15.52
N ARG A 370 -11.89 16.40 -15.13
CA ARG A 370 -12.58 17.03 -13.99
C ARG A 370 -11.91 16.72 -12.65
N LYS A 371 -11.44 15.49 -12.44
CA LYS A 371 -10.74 15.06 -11.21
C LYS A 371 -9.49 15.91 -10.96
N TYR A 372 -8.74 16.21 -12.02
CA TYR A 372 -7.46 16.92 -11.95
C TYR A 372 -7.57 18.43 -12.19
N ALA A 373 -8.78 18.94 -12.44
CA ALA A 373 -9.05 20.36 -12.56
C ALA A 373 -8.50 21.14 -11.36
N LEU A 374 -8.01 22.35 -11.64
CA LEU A 374 -7.42 23.27 -10.69
C LEU A 374 -8.14 24.62 -10.83
N PRO A 375 -8.27 25.40 -9.75
CA PRO A 375 -8.72 26.78 -9.80
C PRO A 375 -7.86 27.64 -10.74
N GLU A 376 -8.42 28.77 -11.18
CA GLU A 376 -7.68 29.75 -11.98
C GLU A 376 -6.80 30.66 -11.10
N GLN A 377 -7.21 30.91 -9.86
CA GLN A 377 -6.56 31.82 -8.92
C GLN A 377 -5.90 31.09 -7.75
N THR A 378 -4.69 31.54 -7.40
CA THR A 378 -3.99 31.12 -6.18
C THR A 378 -4.70 31.70 -4.95
N SER A 379 -4.59 31.03 -3.82
CA SER A 379 -5.36 31.34 -2.60
C SER A 379 -4.51 31.94 -1.47
N THR A 380 -3.19 31.69 -1.46
CA THR A 380 -2.31 32.19 -0.41
C THR A 380 -2.09 33.70 -0.54
N LYS A 381 -2.49 34.44 0.49
CA LYS A 381 -2.25 35.88 0.59
C LYS A 381 -0.75 36.16 0.68
N GLY A 382 -0.29 37.19 -0.01
CA GLY A 382 1.13 37.60 -0.02
C GLY A 382 2.01 36.78 -0.97
N LEU A 383 1.45 35.82 -1.70
CA LEU A 383 2.18 35.02 -2.68
C LEU A 383 2.62 35.86 -3.89
N ARG A 384 3.92 35.86 -4.19
CA ARG A 384 4.52 36.54 -5.35
C ARG A 384 5.81 35.85 -5.81
N GLU A 385 6.31 36.22 -6.98
CA GLU A 385 7.62 35.75 -7.47
C GLU A 385 8.76 36.20 -6.55
N LEU A 386 9.79 35.34 -6.46
CA LEU A 386 11.04 35.63 -5.77
C LEU A 386 11.79 36.79 -6.45
N GLN A 387 12.29 37.74 -5.65
CA GLN A 387 13.09 38.87 -6.12
C GLN A 387 14.47 38.89 -5.43
N VAL A 388 15.42 39.65 -6.01
CA VAL A 388 16.78 39.82 -5.47
C VAL A 388 16.77 40.27 -4.00
N LYS A 389 15.84 41.16 -3.63
CA LYS A 389 15.70 41.67 -2.25
C LYS A 389 15.33 40.60 -1.21
N ASP A 390 14.78 39.47 -1.65
CA ASP A 390 14.29 38.41 -0.76
C ASP A 390 15.35 37.34 -0.49
N LEU A 391 16.47 37.35 -1.23
CA LEU A 391 17.45 36.26 -1.25
C LEU A 391 18.01 35.92 0.13
N ASP A 392 18.31 36.93 0.95
CA ASP A 392 18.88 36.70 2.28
C ASP A 392 17.85 36.06 3.22
N ALA A 393 16.58 36.48 3.12
CA ALA A 393 15.48 35.90 3.90
C ALA A 393 15.18 34.45 3.48
N VAL A 394 15.18 34.19 2.17
CA VAL A 394 14.96 32.85 1.60
C VAL A 394 16.13 31.92 1.91
N HIS A 395 17.37 32.39 1.78
CA HIS A 395 18.57 31.65 2.16
C HIS A 395 18.50 31.22 3.62
N SER A 396 18.21 32.16 4.52
CA SER A 396 18.06 31.87 5.95
C SER A 396 16.93 30.88 6.24
N LEU A 397 15.77 31.06 5.63
CA LEU A 397 14.61 30.18 5.82
C LEU A 397 14.89 28.76 5.30
N LEU A 398 15.46 28.65 4.10
CA LEU A 398 15.78 27.38 3.46
C LEU A 398 16.86 26.61 4.23
N GLU A 399 17.93 27.27 4.66
CA GLU A 399 19.00 26.64 5.44
C GLU A 399 18.47 26.10 6.77
N ARG A 400 17.62 26.87 7.48
CA ARG A 400 16.95 26.39 8.69
C ARG A 400 16.05 25.18 8.41
N TYR A 401 15.32 25.21 7.30
CA TYR A 401 14.40 24.12 6.93
C TYR A 401 15.14 22.84 6.55
N LEU A 402 16.21 22.96 5.75
CA LEU A 402 17.02 21.84 5.28
C LEU A 402 17.77 21.13 6.42
N LYS A 403 18.21 21.85 7.46
CA LYS A 403 18.82 21.26 8.67
C LYS A 403 17.95 20.22 9.40
N ARG A 404 16.64 20.15 9.11
CA ARG A 404 15.74 19.13 9.64
C ARG A 404 15.93 17.75 8.99
N PHE A 405 16.66 17.65 7.88
CA PHE A 405 16.86 16.41 7.13
C PHE A 405 18.31 15.91 7.21
N ASP A 406 18.48 14.58 7.15
CA ASP A 406 19.76 13.90 7.34
C ASP A 406 20.74 14.01 6.16
N LEU A 407 20.27 14.35 4.95
CA LEU A 407 21.11 14.52 3.77
C LEU A 407 20.62 15.72 2.96
N THR A 408 21.39 16.80 2.93
CA THR A 408 21.03 18.05 2.24
C THR A 408 22.25 18.72 1.62
N PRO A 409 22.09 19.53 0.56
CA PRO A 409 23.13 20.49 0.21
C PRO A 409 23.21 21.58 1.27
N VAL A 410 24.37 22.23 1.37
CA VAL A 410 24.54 23.48 2.12
C VAL A 410 24.71 24.59 1.10
N PHE A 411 23.71 25.44 0.96
CA PHE A 411 23.80 26.57 0.04
C PHE A 411 24.47 27.76 0.70
N ASN A 412 25.36 28.41 -0.02
CA ASN A 412 25.72 29.79 0.23
C ASN A 412 24.74 30.75 -0.49
N ARG A 413 24.94 32.06 -0.31
CA ARG A 413 24.08 33.10 -0.90
C ARG A 413 24.15 33.11 -2.43
N GLU A 414 25.34 32.93 -3.00
CA GLU A 414 25.55 32.93 -4.46
C GLU A 414 24.87 31.71 -5.11
N GLU A 415 24.98 30.54 -4.49
CA GLU A 415 24.26 29.33 -4.90
C GLU A 415 22.76 29.49 -4.76
N THR A 416 22.28 30.11 -3.67
CA THR A 416 20.86 30.42 -3.49
C THR A 416 20.34 31.28 -4.65
N GLU A 417 21.08 32.31 -5.03
CA GLU A 417 20.73 33.16 -6.18
C GLU A 417 20.76 32.37 -7.49
N HIS A 418 21.82 31.61 -7.76
CA HIS A 418 21.96 30.83 -9.00
C HIS A 418 20.87 29.77 -9.18
N TRP A 419 20.59 29.01 -8.12
CA TRP A 419 19.65 27.90 -8.18
C TRP A 419 18.19 28.35 -8.13
N LEU A 420 17.87 29.41 -7.40
CA LEU A 420 16.47 29.75 -7.09
C LEU A 420 15.97 31.02 -7.79
N LEU A 421 16.84 31.95 -8.21
CA LEU A 421 16.39 33.16 -8.89
C LEU A 421 16.46 32.99 -10.41
N HIS A 422 15.35 33.27 -11.09
CA HIS A 422 15.37 33.31 -12.56
C HIS A 422 16.05 34.60 -13.06
N LYS A 423 17.25 34.44 -13.64
CA LYS A 423 17.99 35.51 -14.30
C LYS A 423 17.54 35.66 -15.76
N LYS A 424 16.56 36.54 -16.01
CA LYS A 424 15.94 36.77 -17.34
C LYS A 424 16.96 37.06 -18.45
N GLU A 425 18.07 37.71 -18.13
CA GLU A 425 19.11 38.08 -19.09
C GLU A 425 20.13 36.97 -19.33
N SER A 426 20.20 35.95 -18.47
CA SER A 426 21.21 34.89 -18.54
C SER A 426 20.77 33.68 -19.36
N TYR A 427 19.47 33.50 -19.58
CA TYR A 427 18.91 32.33 -20.24
C TYR A 427 17.84 32.71 -21.25
N ALA A 428 17.88 32.11 -22.44
CA ALA A 428 16.88 32.34 -23.48
C ALA A 428 15.48 31.79 -23.09
N GLU A 429 15.44 30.83 -22.17
CA GLU A 429 14.21 30.27 -21.61
C GLU A 429 14.30 30.20 -20.09
N GLN A 430 13.15 30.34 -19.43
CA GLN A 430 13.06 30.23 -17.98
C GLN A 430 13.13 28.76 -17.55
N VAL A 431 14.17 28.43 -16.77
CA VAL A 431 14.40 27.08 -16.24
C VAL A 431 13.73 26.89 -14.88
N VAL A 432 13.91 27.83 -13.95
CA VAL A 432 13.38 27.73 -12.58
C VAL A 432 12.28 28.75 -12.33
N TYR A 433 11.29 28.35 -11.54
CA TYR A 433 10.14 29.14 -11.11
C TYR A 433 10.11 29.12 -9.58
N SER A 434 10.23 30.30 -8.97
CA SER A 434 10.40 30.45 -7.53
C SER A 434 9.47 31.52 -6.98
N TYR A 435 8.80 31.21 -5.88
CA TYR A 435 7.79 32.04 -5.27
C TYR A 435 8.02 32.15 -3.77
N VAL A 436 7.63 33.29 -3.21
CA VAL A 436 7.69 33.59 -1.78
C VAL A 436 6.31 34.05 -1.30
N VAL A 437 6.07 33.86 0.00
CA VAL A 437 4.92 34.45 0.68
C VAL A 437 5.42 35.51 1.64
N GLU A 438 4.98 36.75 1.43
CA GLU A 438 5.27 37.91 2.27
C GLU A 438 4.07 38.22 3.16
N ASP A 439 4.27 38.27 4.48
CA ASP A 439 3.22 38.64 5.42
C ASP A 439 2.97 40.16 5.46
N ALA A 440 1.98 40.58 6.26
CA ALA A 440 1.62 42.00 6.37
C ALA A 440 2.73 42.89 6.97
N SER A 441 3.75 42.31 7.61
CA SER A 441 4.91 43.02 8.14
C SER A 441 6.05 43.15 7.13
N GLY A 442 5.93 42.53 5.96
CA GLY A 442 6.99 42.46 4.95
C GLY A 442 7.97 41.30 5.17
N LYS A 443 7.69 40.38 6.10
CA LYS A 443 8.55 39.23 6.37
C LYS A 443 8.22 38.09 5.40
N ILE A 444 9.24 37.45 4.85
CA ILE A 444 9.08 36.21 4.07
C ILE A 444 8.82 35.04 5.03
N THR A 445 7.66 34.40 4.90
CA THR A 445 7.24 33.28 5.75
C THR A 445 7.35 31.93 5.06
N ASP A 446 7.28 31.90 3.73
CA ASP A 446 7.31 30.68 2.94
C ASP A 446 8.01 30.90 1.60
N PHE A 447 8.55 29.81 1.07
CA PHE A 447 9.24 29.76 -0.20
C PHE A 447 8.96 28.41 -0.86
N PHE A 448 8.75 28.38 -2.18
CA PHE A 448 8.77 27.14 -2.96
C PHE A 448 9.25 27.37 -4.40
N SER A 449 9.83 26.34 -4.99
CA SER A 449 10.29 26.37 -6.37
C SER A 449 10.06 25.06 -7.13
N PHE A 450 10.04 25.17 -8.46
CA PHE A 450 10.04 24.06 -9.40
C PHE A 450 10.76 24.44 -10.67
N TYR A 451 11.32 23.46 -11.40
CA TYR A 451 12.02 23.70 -12.66
C TYR A 451 11.38 22.98 -13.84
N LEU A 452 11.63 23.48 -15.05
CA LEU A 452 11.19 22.93 -16.31
C LEU A 452 12.16 21.86 -16.81
N LEU A 453 11.63 20.69 -17.16
CA LEU A 453 12.31 19.73 -18.01
C LEU A 453 11.30 19.24 -19.07
N GLU A 454 11.61 19.46 -20.33
CA GLU A 454 10.78 19.01 -21.44
C GLU A 454 11.15 17.58 -21.84
N SER A 455 10.14 16.83 -22.27
CA SER A 455 10.33 15.54 -22.95
C SER A 455 9.76 15.64 -24.36
N THR A 456 10.53 15.25 -25.37
CA THR A 456 10.02 15.07 -26.74
C THR A 456 9.12 13.84 -26.79
N VAL A 457 7.96 14.00 -27.44
CA VAL A 457 7.02 12.90 -27.73
C VAL A 457 7.38 12.32 -29.10
N ILE A 458 7.69 11.03 -29.15
CA ILE A 458 8.15 10.37 -30.37
C ILE A 458 6.93 9.92 -31.21
N LYS A 459 6.86 10.34 -32.48
CA LYS A 459 5.87 9.87 -33.49
C LYS A 459 4.38 10.14 -33.17
N HIS A 460 4.04 11.21 -32.44
CA HIS A 460 2.64 11.60 -32.22
C HIS A 460 2.20 12.73 -33.18
N PRO A 461 1.03 12.65 -33.86
CA PRO A 461 0.66 13.58 -34.93
C PRO A 461 0.29 14.99 -34.47
N LYS A 462 -0.08 15.17 -33.20
CA LYS A 462 -0.62 16.44 -32.66
C LYS A 462 0.26 17.09 -31.58
N HIS A 463 1.12 16.32 -30.91
CA HIS A 463 1.86 16.77 -29.72
C HIS A 463 3.32 16.40 -29.88
N ASN A 464 4.20 17.38 -29.81
CA ASN A 464 5.64 17.17 -30.04
C ASN A 464 6.45 17.12 -28.74
N SER A 465 5.90 17.65 -27.64
CA SER A 465 6.57 17.68 -26.34
C SER A 465 5.58 17.63 -25.17
N ILE A 466 6.07 17.14 -24.02
CA ILE A 466 5.47 17.26 -22.70
C ILE A 466 6.32 18.23 -21.89
N ARG A 467 5.71 19.26 -21.32
CA ARG A 467 6.36 20.16 -20.37
C ARG A 467 6.14 19.64 -18.96
N ALA A 468 7.18 19.12 -18.33
CA ALA A 468 7.11 18.62 -16.96
C ALA A 468 7.73 19.62 -15.98
N ALA A 469 6.97 19.98 -14.95
CA ALA A 469 7.49 20.71 -13.80
C ALA A 469 8.05 19.70 -12.81
N TYR A 470 9.26 19.93 -12.30
CA TYR A 470 9.84 19.13 -11.24
C TYR A 470 9.92 19.97 -9.99
N MET A 471 9.22 19.53 -8.95
CA MET A 471 9.28 20.16 -7.63
C MET A 471 10.73 20.18 -7.15
N PHE A 472 11.20 21.34 -6.70
CA PHE A 472 12.59 21.54 -6.31
C PHE A 472 12.70 21.78 -4.80
N TYR A 473 13.07 22.98 -4.36
CA TYR A 473 13.19 23.30 -2.94
C TYR A 473 12.00 24.10 -2.43
N TYR A 474 11.70 23.95 -1.15
CA TYR A 474 10.70 24.76 -0.46
C TYR A 474 11.02 24.83 1.03
N ALA A 475 10.48 25.85 1.69
CA ALA A 475 10.61 26.05 3.12
C ALA A 475 9.43 26.88 3.67
N THR A 476 9.07 26.64 4.92
CA THR A 476 7.99 27.38 5.62
C THR A 476 8.34 27.59 7.08
N GLU A 477 8.04 28.77 7.61
CA GLU A 477 8.18 29.08 9.04
C GLU A 477 7.31 28.18 9.93
N THR A 478 6.23 27.61 9.38
CA THR A 478 5.31 26.71 10.12
C THR A 478 6.02 25.46 10.65
N ALA A 479 7.17 25.09 10.08
CA ALA A 479 7.95 23.93 10.49
C ALA A 479 8.69 24.07 11.83
N PHE A 480 8.80 25.29 12.38
CA PHE A 480 9.67 25.56 13.55
C PHE A 480 8.90 25.78 14.86
N THR A 481 7.69 25.23 14.97
CA THR A 481 6.98 25.18 16.25
C THR A 481 7.63 24.13 17.17
N GLU A 482 7.69 24.39 18.48
CA GLU A 482 8.21 23.45 19.47
C GLU A 482 7.12 23.05 20.48
N PRO A 483 6.64 21.79 20.49
CA PRO A 483 6.97 20.71 19.54
C PRO A 483 6.38 20.98 18.14
N VAL A 484 6.96 20.34 17.11
CA VAL A 484 6.52 20.54 15.72
C VAL A 484 5.05 20.16 15.57
N ASN A 485 4.22 21.15 15.23
CA ASN A 485 2.82 20.94 14.92
C ASN A 485 2.67 20.34 13.51
N LYS A 486 2.71 19.01 13.42
CA LYS A 486 2.61 18.28 12.15
C LYS A 486 1.33 18.58 11.38
N SER A 487 0.21 18.77 12.06
CA SER A 487 -1.08 19.09 11.42
C SER A 487 -1.04 20.46 10.75
N ALA A 488 -0.50 21.47 11.46
CA ALA A 488 -0.32 22.81 10.90
C ALA A 488 0.66 22.80 9.71
N LEU A 489 1.80 22.10 9.85
CA LEU A 489 2.77 21.95 8.75
C LEU A 489 2.14 21.25 7.54
N GLN A 490 1.44 20.15 7.76
CA GLN A 490 0.73 19.44 6.70
C GLN A 490 -0.27 20.35 5.99
N LYS A 491 -1.09 21.10 6.74
CA LYS A 491 -2.01 22.06 6.16
C LYS A 491 -1.27 23.10 5.32
N ARG A 492 -0.22 23.71 5.86
CA ARG A 492 0.53 24.77 5.17
C ARG A 492 1.18 24.28 3.89
N LEU A 493 1.86 23.13 3.90
CA LEU A 493 2.47 22.57 2.71
C LEU A 493 1.43 22.18 1.65
N ASN A 494 0.25 21.71 2.07
CA ASN A 494 -0.85 21.47 1.14
C ASN A 494 -1.32 22.76 0.46
N ASP A 495 -1.47 23.85 1.22
CA ASP A 495 -1.89 25.15 0.69
C ASP A 495 -0.85 25.69 -0.32
N LEU A 496 0.44 25.62 0.02
CA LEU A 496 1.54 26.05 -0.87
C LEU A 496 1.61 25.19 -2.14
N MET A 497 1.49 23.86 -2.02
CA MET A 497 1.52 22.97 -3.18
C MET A 497 0.31 23.17 -4.08
N ALA A 498 -0.88 23.46 -3.53
CA ALA A 498 -2.05 23.79 -4.34
C ALA A 498 -1.77 25.00 -5.26
N ASP A 499 -1.17 26.06 -4.70
CA ASP A 499 -0.83 27.25 -5.46
C ASP A 499 0.32 27.00 -6.46
N ALA A 500 1.31 26.18 -6.10
CA ALA A 500 2.38 25.76 -7.02
C ALA A 500 1.83 25.03 -8.26
N LEU A 501 0.84 24.15 -8.09
CA LEU A 501 0.17 23.45 -9.19
C LEU A 501 -0.62 24.41 -10.09
N ILE A 502 -1.28 25.42 -9.51
CA ILE A 502 -2.00 26.46 -10.26
C ILE A 502 -1.00 27.28 -11.08
N LEU A 503 0.10 27.72 -10.47
CA LEU A 503 1.15 28.50 -11.14
C LEU A 503 1.81 27.71 -12.28
N ALA A 504 2.14 26.43 -12.05
CA ALA A 504 2.64 25.57 -13.10
C ALA A 504 1.63 25.41 -14.25
N LYS A 505 0.34 25.24 -13.96
CA LYS A 505 -0.68 25.18 -15.03
C LYS A 505 -0.73 26.49 -15.83
N ARG A 506 -0.62 27.66 -15.20
CA ARG A 506 -0.57 28.97 -15.88
C ARG A 506 0.64 29.13 -16.80
N HIS A 507 1.77 28.51 -16.45
CA HIS A 507 2.96 28.46 -17.30
C HIS A 507 2.95 27.32 -18.33
N ASN A 508 1.77 26.73 -18.59
CA ASN A 508 1.54 25.69 -19.60
C ASN A 508 2.33 24.39 -19.35
N PHE A 509 2.54 24.04 -18.09
CA PHE A 509 3.04 22.71 -17.74
C PHE A 509 1.93 21.66 -17.87
N ASP A 510 2.30 20.46 -18.35
CA ASP A 510 1.37 19.36 -18.58
C ASP A 510 1.30 18.39 -17.39
N VAL A 511 2.41 18.23 -16.67
CA VAL A 511 2.54 17.36 -15.49
C VAL A 511 3.45 18.01 -14.46
N PHE A 512 3.17 17.77 -13.19
CA PHE A 512 3.99 18.19 -12.05
C PHE A 512 4.54 16.95 -11.34
N ASN A 513 5.85 16.83 -11.28
CA ASN A 513 6.59 15.70 -10.74
C ASN A 513 7.13 16.06 -9.35
N ALA A 514 7.06 15.10 -8.44
CA ALA A 514 7.67 15.20 -7.12
C ALA A 514 8.30 13.85 -6.74
N LEU A 515 9.27 13.89 -5.84
CA LEU A 515 9.81 12.69 -5.19
C LEU A 515 9.17 12.51 -3.81
N SER A 516 9.33 11.35 -3.19
CA SER A 516 8.88 11.09 -1.83
C SER A 516 9.73 11.72 -0.72
N LEU A 517 10.81 12.44 -1.08
CA LEU A 517 11.76 13.06 -0.14
C LEU A 517 11.21 14.31 0.56
N MET A 518 11.98 14.85 1.52
CA MET A 518 11.57 15.96 2.39
C MET A 518 10.22 15.68 3.08
N ASP A 519 9.37 16.69 3.24
CA ASP A 519 8.03 16.57 3.83
C ASP A 519 6.95 16.31 2.76
N ASN A 520 7.32 15.82 1.57
CA ASN A 520 6.38 15.70 0.43
C ASN A 520 5.20 14.77 0.74
N ALA A 521 5.44 13.72 1.51
CA ALA A 521 4.41 12.79 1.95
C ALA A 521 3.21 13.49 2.65
N LEU A 522 3.39 14.70 3.20
CA LEU A 522 2.32 15.46 3.84
C LEU A 522 1.27 15.98 2.83
N PHE A 523 1.61 16.15 1.55
CA PHE A 523 0.68 16.71 0.55
C PHE A 523 0.45 15.85 -0.68
N LEU A 524 1.31 14.86 -0.99
CA LEU A 524 1.22 14.08 -2.22
C LEU A 524 -0.19 13.51 -2.48
N GLU A 525 -0.76 12.80 -1.51
CA GLU A 525 -2.07 12.17 -1.66
C GLU A 525 -3.20 13.20 -1.81
N LYS A 526 -3.26 14.19 -0.89
CA LYS A 526 -4.31 15.22 -0.88
C LYS A 526 -4.27 16.10 -2.14
N GLN A 527 -3.07 16.37 -2.67
CA GLN A 527 -2.89 17.08 -3.94
C GLN A 527 -2.99 16.18 -5.17
N LYS A 528 -3.41 14.91 -5.01
CA LYS A 528 -3.69 13.94 -6.07
C LYS A 528 -2.46 13.57 -6.90
N PHE A 529 -1.28 13.56 -6.31
CA PHE A 529 -0.11 12.97 -6.94
C PHE A 529 -0.26 11.45 -6.99
N GLY A 530 -0.26 10.90 -8.21
CA GLY A 530 -0.26 9.47 -8.45
C GLY A 530 1.16 8.90 -8.31
N PRO A 531 1.32 7.71 -7.72
CA PRO A 531 2.63 7.08 -7.63
C PRO A 531 3.12 6.66 -9.03
N GLY A 532 4.32 7.12 -9.40
CA GLY A 532 5.02 6.65 -10.60
C GLY A 532 5.64 5.27 -10.40
N ASP A 533 6.08 4.66 -11.49
CA ASP A 533 6.81 3.38 -11.49
C ASP A 533 8.33 3.55 -11.25
N GLY A 534 8.86 4.75 -11.53
CA GLY A 534 10.26 5.10 -11.32
C GLY A 534 10.66 5.26 -9.85
N GLN A 535 11.85 4.73 -9.51
CA GLN A 535 12.57 5.02 -8.27
C GLN A 535 13.83 5.83 -8.56
N LEU A 536 14.27 6.61 -7.58
CA LEU A 536 15.55 7.32 -7.61
C LEU A 536 16.37 6.92 -6.39
N HIS A 537 17.55 6.38 -6.64
CA HIS A 537 18.49 5.94 -5.61
C HIS A 537 19.59 6.98 -5.42
N TYR A 538 19.89 7.31 -4.16
CA TYR A 538 20.93 8.27 -3.79
C TYR A 538 22.17 7.54 -3.30
N TYR A 539 23.34 7.98 -3.77
CA TYR A 539 24.63 7.38 -3.47
C TYR A 539 25.62 8.44 -3.05
N LEU A 540 26.52 8.06 -2.13
CA LEU A 540 27.69 8.84 -1.77
C LEU A 540 28.95 8.05 -2.18
N PHE A 541 29.77 8.65 -3.02
CA PHE A 541 31.08 8.12 -3.40
C PHE A 541 32.10 8.44 -2.31
N ASN A 542 32.90 7.45 -1.92
CA ASN A 542 33.95 7.56 -0.89
C ASN A 542 33.46 8.07 0.47
N TYR A 543 32.20 7.79 0.82
CA TYR A 543 31.63 8.12 2.11
C TYR A 543 30.67 7.03 2.58
N LYS A 544 30.88 6.53 3.80
CA LYS A 544 30.01 5.57 4.46
C LYS A 544 28.99 6.35 5.28
N ALA A 545 27.71 6.25 4.93
CA ALA A 545 26.60 6.85 5.68
C ALA A 545 25.60 5.78 6.10
N ASN A 546 25.01 5.90 7.30
CA ASN A 546 23.93 5.01 7.71
C ASN A 546 22.71 5.22 6.79
N PRO A 547 21.85 4.19 6.60
CA PRO A 547 20.66 4.33 5.76
C PRO A 547 19.78 5.53 6.15
N ILE A 548 19.37 6.31 5.16
CA ILE A 548 18.49 7.47 5.32
C ILE A 548 17.13 7.14 4.71
N HIS A 549 16.06 7.53 5.41
CA HIS A 549 14.70 7.25 4.96
C HIS A 549 14.34 8.10 3.73
N GLY A 550 14.05 7.47 2.60
CA GLY A 550 13.68 8.17 1.34
C GLY A 550 12.20 8.52 1.21
N GLY A 551 11.46 8.48 2.31
CA GLY A 551 10.04 8.84 2.35
C GLY A 551 9.12 7.78 1.73
N VAL A 552 9.52 6.51 1.72
CA VAL A 552 8.66 5.37 1.34
C VAL A 552 8.81 4.22 2.34
N ASP A 553 7.71 3.49 2.57
CA ASP A 553 7.69 2.30 3.39
C ASP A 553 8.29 1.07 2.66
N LYS A 554 8.32 -0.09 3.34
CA LYS A 554 8.80 -1.35 2.75
C LYS A 554 7.97 -1.82 1.54
N LYS A 555 6.79 -1.25 1.30
CA LYS A 555 5.94 -1.51 0.13
C LYS A 555 6.11 -0.45 -0.97
N ASN A 556 7.14 0.40 -0.86
CA ASN A 556 7.41 1.48 -1.79
C ASN A 556 6.25 2.51 -1.87
N LYS A 557 5.49 2.69 -0.79
CA LYS A 557 4.44 3.73 -0.70
C LYS A 557 4.92 4.85 0.21
N ALA A 558 4.64 6.10 -0.14
CA ALA A 558 4.84 7.21 0.80
C ALA A 558 4.17 6.85 2.13
N PRO A 559 4.85 7.03 3.28
CA PRO A 559 4.24 6.77 4.57
C PRO A 559 3.00 7.65 4.66
N THR A 560 1.83 7.02 4.70
CA THR A 560 0.63 7.70 5.12
C THR A 560 0.93 8.35 6.47
N THR A 561 0.53 9.61 6.64
CA THR A 561 0.91 10.48 7.77
C THR A 561 0.53 9.96 9.16
N THR A 562 -0.09 8.79 9.24
CA THR A 562 -0.35 8.10 10.49
C THR A 562 0.87 7.25 10.87
N ARG A 563 1.68 7.75 11.83
CA ARG A 563 2.44 6.85 12.72
C ARG A 563 1.49 5.72 13.11
N LYS A 564 1.88 4.46 12.89
CA LYS A 564 1.03 3.33 13.34
C LYS A 564 0.79 3.53 14.83
N PRO A 565 -0.48 3.64 15.26
CA PRO A 565 -0.77 3.91 16.66
C PRO A 565 -0.17 2.79 17.51
N GLN A 566 0.41 3.19 18.63
CA GLN A 566 0.99 2.26 19.58
C GLN A 566 -0.17 1.53 20.27
N VAL A 567 -0.29 0.23 19.99
CA VAL A 567 -1.26 -0.64 20.65
C VAL A 567 -0.52 -1.28 21.82
N PRO A 568 -1.01 -1.17 23.06
CA PRO A 568 -0.39 -1.81 24.23
C PRO A 568 -0.24 -3.31 24.04
N THR A 569 0.78 -3.88 24.65
CA THR A 569 0.98 -5.33 24.61
C THR A 569 -0.10 -6.03 25.43
N VAL A 570 -0.36 -7.29 25.10
CA VAL A 570 -1.20 -8.21 25.87
C VAL A 570 -0.70 -8.31 27.30
N ALA A 571 0.62 -8.37 27.50
CA ALA A 571 1.22 -8.48 28.82
C ALA A 571 0.98 -7.23 29.69
N GLU A 572 1.07 -6.03 29.10
CA GLU A 572 0.72 -4.77 29.79
C GLU A 572 -0.78 -4.74 30.11
N THR A 573 -1.62 -5.09 29.14
CA THR A 573 -3.07 -5.02 29.27
C THR A 573 -3.61 -5.98 30.32
N ILE A 574 -3.12 -7.22 30.38
CA ILE A 574 -3.57 -8.23 31.37
C ILE A 574 -3.21 -7.82 32.81
N LYS A 575 -2.11 -7.07 32.99
CA LYS A 575 -1.70 -6.56 34.30
C LYS A 575 -2.56 -5.38 34.78
N HIS A 576 -3.33 -4.76 33.90
CA HIS A 576 -4.14 -3.60 34.24
C HIS A 576 -5.27 -4.00 35.22
N PRO A 577 -5.52 -3.26 36.32
CA PRO A 577 -6.55 -3.61 37.31
C PRO A 577 -7.97 -3.73 36.73
N ALA A 578 -8.29 -2.94 35.71
CA ALA A 578 -9.60 -2.99 35.04
C ALA A 578 -9.74 -4.18 34.07
N PHE A 579 -8.66 -4.92 33.76
CA PHE A 579 -8.70 -6.01 32.79
C PHE A 579 -9.85 -6.99 33.06
N PRO A 580 -10.00 -7.59 34.27
CA PRO A 580 -11.11 -8.51 34.57
C PRO A 580 -12.52 -7.94 34.41
N THR A 581 -12.66 -6.62 34.23
CA THR A 581 -13.92 -5.89 34.16
C THR A 581 -14.26 -5.43 32.73
N ALA A 582 -13.47 -5.81 31.73
CA ALA A 582 -13.61 -5.32 30.35
C ALA A 582 -14.93 -5.73 29.65
N ILE A 583 -15.53 -6.84 30.10
CA ILE A 583 -16.84 -7.34 29.64
C ILE A 583 -17.85 -7.19 30.78
N TRP A 584 -19.01 -6.60 30.47
CA TRP A 584 -20.03 -6.29 31.45
C TRP A 584 -20.97 -7.46 31.71
N ASN A 585 -21.29 -7.68 32.99
CA ASN A 585 -22.27 -8.65 33.45
C ASN A 585 -23.67 -8.04 33.40
N LEU A 586 -24.15 -7.83 32.18
CA LEU A 586 -25.52 -7.38 31.90
C LEU A 586 -26.43 -8.62 31.93
N GLU A 587 -27.33 -8.70 32.90
CA GLU A 587 -28.23 -9.85 33.06
C GLU A 587 -29.42 -9.72 32.09
N PRO A 588 -29.63 -10.71 31.20
CA PRO A 588 -30.76 -10.68 30.26
C PRO A 588 -32.11 -10.87 30.97
N ASP A 589 -33.16 -10.31 30.39
CA ASP A 589 -34.54 -10.55 30.83
C ASP A 589 -35.04 -11.93 30.40
N GLN A 590 -34.62 -12.38 29.22
CA GLN A 590 -34.84 -13.73 28.71
C GLN A 590 -33.59 -14.22 27.99
N SER A 591 -33.27 -15.52 28.11
CA SER A 591 -32.18 -16.13 27.36
C SER A 591 -32.46 -17.60 27.11
N GLY A 592 -31.80 -18.18 26.12
CA GLY A 592 -31.98 -19.58 25.80
C GLY A 592 -31.04 -20.12 24.75
N LEU A 593 -31.14 -21.44 24.56
CA LEU A 593 -30.56 -22.20 23.46
C LEU A 593 -31.71 -22.77 22.64
N THR A 594 -31.87 -22.30 21.41
CA THR A 594 -32.97 -22.73 20.54
C THR A 594 -32.45 -23.60 19.40
N PRO A 595 -33.04 -24.79 19.16
CA PRO A 595 -32.75 -25.59 17.99
C PRO A 595 -33.21 -24.87 16.71
N VAL A 596 -32.28 -24.64 15.78
CA VAL A 596 -32.55 -23.99 14.48
C VAL A 596 -32.19 -24.91 13.32
N ALA A 597 -32.52 -24.49 12.10
CA ALA A 597 -32.12 -25.17 10.86
C ALA A 597 -32.65 -26.60 10.69
N VAL A 598 -33.81 -26.92 11.28
CA VAL A 598 -34.52 -28.18 11.04
C VAL A 598 -34.77 -28.35 9.54
N GLY A 599 -34.30 -29.46 8.96
CA GLY A 599 -34.38 -29.71 7.51
C GLY A 599 -33.39 -28.93 6.64
N ARG A 600 -32.54 -28.07 7.24
CA ARG A 600 -31.50 -27.26 6.56
C ARG A 600 -30.07 -27.63 6.98
N GLY A 601 -29.89 -28.83 7.54
CA GLY A 601 -28.62 -29.33 8.09
C GLY A 601 -28.50 -29.27 9.62
N GLY A 602 -29.55 -28.80 10.32
CA GLY A 602 -29.72 -28.94 11.77
C GLY A 602 -30.63 -30.13 12.14
N PRO A 603 -31.10 -30.21 13.41
CA PRO A 603 -31.04 -29.15 14.41
C PRO A 603 -29.65 -28.96 15.03
N PHE A 604 -29.31 -27.72 15.32
CA PHE A 604 -28.25 -27.34 16.25
C PHE A 604 -28.71 -26.12 17.04
N ASN A 605 -28.15 -25.90 18.22
CA ASN A 605 -28.59 -24.86 19.14
C ASN A 605 -27.90 -23.53 18.84
N VAL A 606 -28.69 -22.45 18.83
CA VAL A 606 -28.20 -21.07 18.79
C VAL A 606 -28.57 -20.36 20.08
N SER A 607 -27.57 -19.74 20.71
CA SER A 607 -27.71 -18.96 21.93
C SER A 607 -28.21 -17.56 21.62
N TRP A 608 -29.22 -17.13 22.39
CA TRP A 608 -29.82 -15.81 22.29
C TRP A 608 -30.12 -15.22 23.67
N GLU A 609 -30.18 -13.89 23.70
CA GLU A 609 -30.52 -13.08 24.88
C GLU A 609 -31.46 -11.93 24.45
N ILE A 610 -32.44 -11.61 25.30
CA ILE A 610 -33.29 -10.42 25.21
C ILE A 610 -33.03 -9.56 26.44
N HIS A 611 -32.71 -8.29 26.23
CA HIS A 611 -32.53 -7.28 27.27
C HIS A 611 -33.57 -6.18 27.10
N GLY A 612 -34.29 -5.86 28.16
CA GLY A 612 -35.41 -4.94 28.18
C GLY A 612 -36.76 -5.62 27.99
N GLU A 613 -37.80 -4.88 28.36
CA GLU A 613 -39.20 -5.30 28.38
C GLU A 613 -40.09 -4.34 27.57
N GLY A 614 -39.49 -3.32 26.95
CA GLY A 614 -40.21 -2.30 26.22
C GLY A 614 -40.78 -2.80 24.89
N PRO A 615 -41.80 -2.12 24.35
CA PRO A 615 -42.53 -2.59 23.18
C PRO A 615 -41.72 -2.52 21.87
N ILE A 616 -40.69 -1.69 21.79
CA ILE A 616 -39.89 -1.50 20.56
C ILE A 616 -38.81 -2.58 20.46
N LYS A 617 -38.88 -3.40 19.41
CA LYS A 617 -38.03 -4.59 19.23
C LYS A 617 -36.83 -4.28 18.34
N VAL A 618 -35.62 -4.38 18.90
CA VAL A 618 -34.35 -4.09 18.20
C VAL A 618 -33.49 -5.35 18.10
N LEU A 619 -33.00 -5.65 16.90
CA LEU A 619 -32.13 -6.80 16.62
C LEU A 619 -30.73 -6.30 16.32
N PHE A 620 -29.75 -6.75 17.10
CA PHE A 620 -28.35 -6.46 16.88
C PHE A 620 -27.61 -7.68 16.31
N ILE A 621 -27.36 -7.65 15.00
CA ILE A 621 -26.70 -8.75 14.27
C ILE A 621 -25.20 -8.48 14.21
N MET A 622 -24.43 -9.28 14.94
CA MET A 622 -22.98 -9.13 15.08
C MET A 622 -22.20 -9.59 13.84
N GLY A 623 -21.03 -8.98 13.64
CA GLY A 623 -20.09 -9.29 12.56
C GLY A 623 -19.27 -10.57 12.76
N LEU A 624 -18.30 -10.76 11.86
CA LEU A 624 -17.45 -11.95 11.81
C LEU A 624 -16.72 -12.19 13.14
N GLY A 625 -16.89 -13.39 13.72
CA GLY A 625 -16.16 -13.79 14.92
C GLY A 625 -16.48 -13.00 16.19
N GLY A 626 -17.54 -12.19 16.17
CA GLY A 626 -18.02 -11.44 17.34
C GLY A 626 -18.96 -12.28 18.20
N LEU A 627 -19.02 -11.94 19.49
CA LEU A 627 -19.95 -12.50 20.47
C LEU A 627 -21.03 -11.46 20.80
N LYS A 628 -22.14 -11.88 21.42
CA LYS A 628 -23.18 -10.97 21.95
C LYS A 628 -22.58 -9.81 22.77
N SER A 629 -21.56 -10.09 23.57
CA SER A 629 -20.87 -9.09 24.42
C SER A 629 -20.19 -7.95 23.66
N ALA A 630 -19.94 -8.09 22.36
CA ALA A 630 -19.38 -7.00 21.56
C ALA A 630 -20.40 -5.87 21.31
N TRP A 631 -21.70 -6.11 21.54
CA TRP A 631 -22.75 -5.08 21.56
C TRP A 631 -22.97 -4.44 22.93
N GLN A 632 -22.15 -4.74 23.96
CA GLN A 632 -22.45 -4.34 25.35
C GLN A 632 -22.74 -2.85 25.55
N ARG A 633 -22.14 -1.94 24.76
CA ARG A 633 -22.41 -0.50 24.79
C ARG A 633 -23.87 -0.19 24.40
N GLN A 634 -24.35 -0.84 23.33
CA GLN A 634 -25.73 -0.72 22.85
C GLN A 634 -26.69 -1.49 23.74
N THR A 635 -26.31 -2.68 24.24
CA THR A 635 -27.12 -3.45 25.18
C THR A 635 -27.36 -2.66 26.47
N LEU A 636 -26.33 -2.01 27.02
CA LEU A 636 -26.45 -1.14 28.18
C LEU A 636 -27.43 0.01 27.92
N TYR A 637 -27.25 0.72 26.81
CA TYR A 637 -28.06 1.89 26.50
C TYR A 637 -29.53 1.54 26.20
N PHE A 638 -29.77 0.64 25.24
CA PHE A 638 -31.12 0.29 24.82
C PHE A 638 -31.80 -0.70 25.79
N GLY A 639 -31.09 -1.75 26.20
CA GLY A 639 -31.67 -2.86 26.96
C GLY A 639 -31.69 -2.69 28.49
N HIS A 640 -30.89 -1.76 29.05
CA HIS A 640 -30.83 -1.56 30.51
C HIS A 640 -31.19 -0.13 30.94
N GLN A 641 -30.63 0.90 30.30
CA GLN A 641 -30.91 2.30 30.65
C GLN A 641 -32.28 2.75 30.11
N ASN A 642 -32.69 2.26 28.94
CA ASN A 642 -33.98 2.57 28.30
C ASN A 642 -34.87 1.31 28.17
N ARG A 643 -34.79 0.43 29.17
CA ARG A 643 -35.35 -0.94 29.14
C ARG A 643 -36.88 -1.02 29.07
N ASP A 644 -37.57 0.02 29.49
CA ASP A 644 -39.02 0.20 29.42
C ASP A 644 -39.50 0.61 28.02
N LYS A 645 -38.59 1.16 27.21
CA LYS A 645 -38.86 1.57 25.83
C LYS A 645 -38.47 0.50 24.82
N TYR A 646 -37.36 -0.18 25.03
CA TYR A 646 -36.80 -1.15 24.08
C TYR A 646 -36.73 -2.57 24.64
N SER A 647 -36.87 -3.55 23.75
CA SER A 647 -36.45 -4.94 23.92
C SER A 647 -35.39 -5.26 22.86
N VAL A 648 -34.21 -5.68 23.30
CA VAL A 648 -33.01 -5.87 22.46
C VAL A 648 -32.67 -7.34 22.34
N LEU A 649 -32.74 -7.91 21.13
CA LEU A 649 -32.39 -9.29 20.82
C LEU A 649 -30.95 -9.40 20.29
N LEU A 650 -30.17 -10.28 20.93
CA LEU A 650 -28.78 -10.59 20.60
C LEU A 650 -28.61 -12.09 20.40
N LEU A 651 -27.89 -12.50 19.36
CA LEU A 651 -27.53 -13.89 19.12
C LEU A 651 -26.02 -14.05 19.02
N ASP A 652 -25.49 -15.16 19.53
CA ASP A 652 -24.21 -15.65 19.05
C ASP A 652 -24.47 -16.38 17.73
N ASN A 653 -24.02 -15.80 16.62
CA ASN A 653 -24.15 -16.45 15.32
C ASN A 653 -23.55 -17.87 15.34
N ARG A 654 -24.16 -18.83 14.61
CA ARG A 654 -23.66 -20.21 14.49
C ARG A 654 -22.13 -20.24 14.35
N GLY A 655 -21.47 -21.13 15.08
CA GLY A 655 -20.01 -21.22 15.12
C GLY A 655 -19.32 -20.34 16.16
N MET A 656 -19.98 -19.37 16.79
CA MET A 656 -19.39 -18.50 17.81
C MET A 656 -20.14 -18.58 19.14
N GLY A 657 -19.50 -18.13 20.21
CA GLY A 657 -20.11 -17.96 21.51
C GLY A 657 -20.67 -19.24 22.09
N ASP A 658 -21.84 -19.13 22.73
CA ASP A 658 -22.55 -20.26 23.33
C ASP A 658 -23.38 -21.05 22.31
N SER A 659 -23.38 -20.64 21.04
CA SER A 659 -24.00 -21.40 19.95
C SER A 659 -23.16 -22.58 19.52
N ASP A 660 -23.84 -23.59 18.98
CA ASP A 660 -23.21 -24.77 18.41
C ASP A 660 -22.30 -24.40 17.22
N LYS A 661 -21.29 -25.25 16.99
CA LYS A 661 -20.26 -25.08 15.96
C LYS A 661 -20.34 -26.19 14.90
N PRO A 662 -21.50 -26.35 14.22
CA PRO A 662 -21.74 -27.48 13.32
C PRO A 662 -20.73 -27.48 12.17
N LEU A 663 -20.25 -28.67 11.79
CA LEU A 663 -19.37 -28.85 10.64
C LEU A 663 -20.20 -28.92 9.36
N MET A 664 -20.60 -27.76 8.85
CA MET A 664 -21.38 -27.63 7.61
C MET A 664 -20.98 -26.36 6.88
N ARG A 665 -21.45 -26.20 5.64
CA ARG A 665 -21.28 -24.94 4.91
C ARG A 665 -22.08 -23.82 5.61
N TYR A 666 -21.42 -22.71 5.92
CA TYR A 666 -22.09 -21.51 6.41
C TYR A 666 -22.34 -20.56 5.24
N SER A 667 -23.47 -19.89 5.25
CA SER A 667 -23.80 -18.80 4.33
C SER A 667 -24.61 -17.75 5.08
N SER A 668 -24.51 -16.49 4.65
CA SER A 668 -25.34 -15.39 5.17
C SER A 668 -26.84 -15.73 5.10
N SER A 669 -27.27 -16.39 4.02
CA SER A 669 -28.67 -16.75 3.80
C SER A 669 -29.18 -17.83 4.77
N GLU A 670 -28.33 -18.78 5.16
CA GLU A 670 -28.70 -19.79 6.17
C GLU A 670 -28.66 -19.22 7.58
N MET A 671 -27.73 -18.31 7.86
CA MET A 671 -27.66 -17.59 9.14
C MET A 671 -28.86 -16.66 9.33
N ALA A 672 -29.33 -15.99 8.27
CA ALA A 672 -30.56 -15.19 8.33
C ALA A 672 -31.81 -16.03 8.64
N ARG A 673 -31.85 -17.28 8.16
CA ARG A 673 -32.94 -18.20 8.54
C ARG A 673 -32.85 -18.67 9.99
N ASP A 674 -31.67 -18.73 10.59
CA ASP A 674 -31.56 -19.02 12.03
C ASP A 674 -32.13 -17.88 12.87
N TRP A 675 -31.93 -16.63 12.43
CA TRP A 675 -32.60 -15.48 13.02
C TRP A 675 -34.12 -15.60 12.91
N ILE A 676 -34.65 -16.05 11.77
CA ILE A 676 -36.10 -16.30 11.61
C ILE A 676 -36.58 -17.39 12.57
N ASP A 677 -35.88 -18.52 12.66
CA ASP A 677 -36.24 -19.63 13.56
C ASP A 677 -36.32 -19.14 15.02
N ILE A 678 -35.38 -18.29 15.44
CA ILE A 678 -35.38 -17.69 16.78
C ILE A 678 -36.50 -16.67 16.95
N LEU A 679 -36.72 -15.79 15.98
CA LEU A 679 -37.80 -14.81 16.02
C LEU A 679 -39.18 -15.46 16.12
N VAL A 680 -39.39 -16.60 15.45
CA VAL A 680 -40.60 -17.42 15.59
C VAL A 680 -40.66 -18.04 16.99
N HIS A 681 -39.56 -18.62 17.47
CA HIS A 681 -39.49 -19.26 18.79
C HIS A 681 -39.84 -18.30 19.93
N ILE A 682 -39.32 -17.07 19.90
CA ILE A 682 -39.59 -16.05 20.93
C ILE A 682 -40.90 -15.29 20.70
N GLY A 683 -41.66 -15.62 19.64
CA GLY A 683 -42.95 -15.01 19.33
C GLY A 683 -42.87 -13.58 18.77
N TRP A 684 -41.72 -13.17 18.22
CA TRP A 684 -41.57 -11.89 17.53
C TRP A 684 -41.98 -11.96 16.06
N LEU A 685 -42.03 -13.17 15.50
CA LEU A 685 -42.67 -13.48 14.22
C LEU A 685 -43.74 -14.58 14.42
N PRO A 686 -44.80 -14.59 13.60
CA PRO A 686 -45.80 -15.64 13.64
C PRO A 686 -45.21 -16.98 13.18
N ALA A 687 -45.82 -18.09 13.60
CA ALA A 687 -45.46 -19.41 13.07
C ALA A 687 -45.71 -19.47 11.54
N PRO A 688 -44.86 -20.16 10.77
CA PRO A 688 -45.10 -20.39 9.35
C PRO A 688 -46.42 -21.14 9.10
N PRO A 689 -47.12 -20.87 7.98
CA PRO A 689 -48.33 -21.61 7.63
C PRO A 689 -48.04 -23.11 7.47
N SER A 690 -48.86 -23.96 8.10
CA SER A 690 -48.73 -25.42 8.00
C SER A 690 -49.00 -25.90 6.56
N SER A 691 -48.06 -26.63 5.96
CA SER A 691 -48.33 -27.33 4.69
C SER A 691 -49.40 -28.40 4.90
N PRO A 692 -50.38 -28.56 3.98
CA PRO A 692 -51.36 -29.63 4.07
C PRO A 692 -50.63 -30.98 4.04
N SER A 693 -51.00 -31.86 4.98
CA SER A 693 -50.48 -33.22 5.08
C SER A 693 -50.72 -33.98 3.77
N SER A 694 -49.69 -34.22 2.99
CA SER A 694 -49.70 -35.27 1.97
C SER A 694 -48.54 -36.22 2.20
N SER A 695 -48.89 -37.41 2.64
CA SER A 695 -48.08 -38.62 2.57
C SER A 695 -47.62 -38.86 1.12
N SER A 696 -46.43 -38.43 0.76
CA SER A 696 -45.62 -39.16 -0.21
C SER A 696 -44.14 -38.82 -0.04
N SER A 697 -43.37 -39.86 0.20
CA SER A 697 -41.92 -39.88 0.22
C SER A 697 -41.36 -39.52 -1.16
N SER A 698 -41.03 -38.25 -1.36
CA SER A 698 -40.06 -37.84 -2.37
C SER A 698 -39.22 -36.67 -1.83
N VAL A 699 -37.95 -36.95 -1.55
CA VAL A 699 -36.98 -35.95 -1.09
C VAL A 699 -36.63 -35.05 -2.28
N THR A 700 -37.35 -33.94 -2.42
CA THR A 700 -36.92 -32.80 -3.24
C THR A 700 -36.80 -31.58 -2.34
N SER A 701 -35.70 -30.84 -2.50
CA SER A 701 -35.17 -29.78 -1.64
C SER A 701 -36.04 -28.52 -1.59
N HIS A 702 -37.23 -28.59 -0.99
CA HIS A 702 -38.04 -27.41 -0.72
C HIS A 702 -37.70 -26.87 0.67
N SER A 703 -37.20 -25.64 0.73
CA SER A 703 -37.00 -24.93 2.00
C SER A 703 -38.36 -24.78 2.71
N PRO A 704 -38.42 -24.88 4.06
CA PRO A 704 -39.67 -24.71 4.79
C PRO A 704 -40.30 -23.33 4.50
N PRO A 705 -41.64 -23.21 4.54
CA PRO A 705 -42.34 -21.95 4.31
C PRO A 705 -41.88 -20.86 5.28
N LEU A 706 -41.82 -19.62 4.81
CA LEU A 706 -41.47 -18.45 5.62
C LEU A 706 -42.69 -17.94 6.40
N PRO A 707 -42.49 -17.29 7.56
CA PRO A 707 -43.56 -16.61 8.26
C PRO A 707 -44.08 -15.44 7.41
N ILE A 708 -45.39 -15.15 7.53
CA ILE A 708 -46.05 -14.02 6.87
C ILE A 708 -46.45 -13.03 7.96
N PRO A 709 -45.64 -12.00 8.25
CA PRO A 709 -45.95 -10.98 9.24
C PRO A 709 -47.13 -10.13 8.79
N THR A 710 -48.04 -9.81 9.70
CA THR A 710 -49.14 -8.85 9.46
C THR A 710 -48.73 -7.40 9.74
N GLU A 711 -47.63 -7.20 10.48
CA GLU A 711 -47.18 -5.88 10.93
C GLU A 711 -45.65 -5.76 10.89
N ARG A 712 -45.16 -4.53 10.66
CA ARG A 712 -43.75 -4.16 10.79
C ARG A 712 -43.47 -3.84 12.25
N THR A 713 -42.59 -4.60 12.91
CA THR A 713 -42.25 -4.40 14.33
C THR A 713 -40.77 -4.53 14.64
N LEU A 714 -39.94 -4.92 13.66
CA LEU A 714 -38.53 -5.24 13.89
C LEU A 714 -37.61 -4.12 13.42
N HIS A 715 -36.76 -3.60 14.29
CA HIS A 715 -35.66 -2.72 13.94
C HIS A 715 -34.38 -3.54 13.81
N VAL A 716 -33.89 -3.72 12.58
CA VAL A 716 -32.74 -4.57 12.28
C VAL A 716 -31.48 -3.73 12.15
N VAL A 717 -30.44 -4.08 12.90
CA VAL A 717 -29.12 -3.43 12.85
C VAL A 717 -28.06 -4.49 12.60
N GLY A 718 -27.37 -4.38 11.47
CA GLY A 718 -26.32 -5.32 11.07
C GLY A 718 -24.97 -4.66 10.86
N LEU A 719 -23.95 -5.14 11.56
CA LEU A 719 -22.56 -4.67 11.41
C LEU A 719 -21.72 -5.70 10.65
N SER A 720 -20.98 -5.28 9.61
CA SER A 720 -20.03 -6.16 8.89
C SER A 720 -20.74 -7.39 8.28
N LEU A 721 -20.28 -8.62 8.55
CA LEU A 721 -21.04 -9.86 8.24
C LEU A 721 -22.49 -9.81 8.73
N GLY A 722 -22.76 -9.18 9.88
CA GLY A 722 -24.12 -8.98 10.38
C GLY A 722 -24.97 -8.12 9.45
N GLY A 723 -24.38 -7.16 8.74
CA GLY A 723 -25.04 -6.39 7.68
C GLY A 723 -25.35 -7.23 6.44
N MET A 724 -24.52 -8.23 6.12
CA MET A 724 -24.79 -9.20 5.06
C MET A 724 -25.95 -10.13 5.42
N ILE A 725 -25.99 -10.58 6.68
CA ILE A 725 -27.11 -11.36 7.23
C ILE A 725 -28.39 -10.50 7.27
N ALA A 726 -28.29 -9.22 7.65
CA ALA A 726 -29.42 -8.30 7.67
C ALA A 726 -30.02 -8.08 6.26
N GLN A 727 -29.18 -7.98 5.21
CA GLN A 727 -29.66 -7.92 3.82
C GLN A 727 -30.44 -9.19 3.44
N GLU A 728 -29.94 -10.37 3.84
CA GLU A 728 -30.64 -11.64 3.61
C GLU A 728 -31.97 -11.72 4.36
N LEU A 729 -31.96 -11.32 5.63
CA LEU A 729 -33.16 -11.26 6.46
C LEU A 729 -34.20 -10.32 5.85
N ALA A 730 -33.78 -9.15 5.38
CA ALA A 730 -34.63 -8.18 4.71
C ALA A 730 -35.19 -8.68 3.37
N CYS A 731 -34.47 -9.53 2.64
CA CYS A 731 -35.02 -10.22 1.47
C CYS A 731 -36.07 -11.27 1.83
N LEU A 732 -36.00 -11.88 3.03
CA LEU A 732 -36.87 -12.99 3.43
C LEU A 732 -38.16 -12.52 4.12
N ILE A 733 -38.07 -11.47 4.96
CA ILE A 733 -39.18 -10.95 5.75
C ILE A 733 -39.30 -9.42 5.64
N PRO A 734 -39.33 -8.84 4.42
CA PRO A 734 -39.30 -7.39 4.23
C PRO A 734 -40.45 -6.68 4.95
N THR A 735 -41.62 -7.32 5.07
CA THR A 735 -42.83 -6.77 5.71
C THR A 735 -42.82 -6.83 7.24
N ALA A 736 -41.84 -7.50 7.87
CA ALA A 736 -41.65 -7.45 9.32
C ALA A 736 -40.81 -6.25 9.78
N ILE A 737 -40.05 -5.65 8.87
CA ILE A 737 -38.99 -4.69 9.20
C ILE A 737 -39.57 -3.28 9.28
N SER A 738 -39.45 -2.67 10.46
CA SER A 738 -39.80 -1.27 10.71
C SER A 738 -38.67 -0.32 10.29
N SER A 739 -37.41 -0.68 10.59
CA SER A 739 -36.20 0.00 10.08
C SER A 739 -35.06 -0.98 9.80
N LEU A 740 -34.27 -0.74 8.75
CA LEU A 740 -33.09 -1.53 8.39
C LEU A 740 -31.82 -0.66 8.42
N ASN A 741 -30.85 -1.04 9.23
CA ASN A 741 -29.61 -0.30 9.42
C ASN A 741 -28.41 -1.18 9.04
N LEU A 742 -27.73 -0.82 7.95
CA LEU A 742 -26.60 -1.56 7.38
C LEU A 742 -25.29 -0.79 7.64
N CYS A 743 -24.47 -1.30 8.55
CA CYS A 743 -23.27 -0.61 9.02
C CYS A 743 -21.99 -1.34 8.57
N CYS A 744 -21.08 -0.60 7.93
CA CYS A 744 -19.74 -1.05 7.52
C CYS A 744 -19.77 -2.44 6.87
N THR A 745 -20.59 -2.60 5.83
CA THR A 745 -20.90 -3.89 5.20
C THR A 745 -20.83 -3.80 3.67
N ALA A 746 -21.11 -4.90 2.98
CA ALA A 746 -21.07 -4.97 1.53
C ALA A 746 -22.17 -5.89 0.98
N ALA A 747 -22.60 -5.63 -0.26
CA ALA A 747 -23.43 -6.56 -1.04
C ALA A 747 -22.64 -7.78 -1.55
N ALA A 748 -21.35 -7.59 -1.78
CA ALA A 748 -20.37 -8.60 -2.15
C ALA A 748 -18.99 -8.05 -1.81
N ILE A 749 -18.07 -8.90 -1.35
CA ILE A 749 -16.67 -8.50 -1.17
C ILE A 749 -15.99 -8.55 -2.54
N GLU A 750 -15.86 -7.40 -3.17
CA GLU A 750 -15.21 -7.24 -4.47
C GLU A 750 -13.77 -6.77 -4.27
N ASN A 751 -12.84 -7.31 -5.05
CA ASN A 751 -11.46 -6.84 -5.05
C ASN A 751 -11.41 -5.44 -5.67
N THR A 752 -11.67 -4.43 -4.86
CA THR A 752 -11.41 -3.05 -5.22
C THR A 752 -9.93 -2.78 -4.98
N ASP A 753 -9.21 -2.49 -6.07
CA ASP A 753 -7.90 -1.83 -6.09
C ASP A 753 -6.62 -2.67 -5.81
N LEU A 754 -6.66 -4.01 -5.93
CA LEU A 754 -5.46 -4.86 -5.80
C LEU A 754 -5.31 -5.84 -6.97
N SER A 755 -4.06 -6.04 -7.42
CA SER A 755 -3.73 -7.06 -8.42
C SER A 755 -4.06 -8.47 -7.92
N PHE A 756 -4.29 -9.43 -8.83
CA PHE A 756 -4.58 -10.83 -8.47
C PHE A 756 -3.53 -11.41 -7.50
N ALA A 757 -2.24 -11.11 -7.74
CA ALA A 757 -1.13 -11.53 -6.90
C ALA A 757 -1.18 -10.93 -5.48
N GLU A 758 -1.56 -9.66 -5.34
CA GLU A 758 -1.72 -9.02 -4.02
C GLU A 758 -2.90 -9.59 -3.24
N ASN A 759 -3.99 -9.95 -3.93
CA ASN A 759 -5.14 -10.61 -3.30
C ASN A 759 -4.77 -12.01 -2.79
N VAL A 760 -4.01 -12.78 -3.58
CA VAL A 760 -3.49 -14.08 -3.16
C VAL A 760 -2.50 -13.92 -2.00
N ALA A 761 -1.58 -12.97 -2.07
CA ALA A 761 -0.61 -12.72 -1.00
C ALA A 761 -1.26 -12.25 0.31
N ASN A 762 -2.31 -11.40 0.25
CA ASN A 762 -3.08 -10.99 1.42
C ASN A 762 -3.86 -12.17 2.01
N ARG A 763 -4.46 -13.03 1.18
CA ARG A 763 -5.13 -14.27 1.63
C ARG A 763 -4.14 -15.25 2.29
N ILE A 764 -2.94 -15.41 1.73
CA ILE A 764 -1.87 -16.21 2.34
C ILE A 764 -1.39 -15.58 3.67
N ARG A 765 -1.28 -14.25 3.75
CA ARG A 765 -0.93 -13.52 4.98
C ARG A 765 -1.94 -13.67 6.10
N MET A 766 -3.23 -13.80 5.77
CA MET A 766 -4.28 -14.09 6.76
C MET A 766 -4.13 -15.48 7.38
N LEU A 767 -3.48 -16.42 6.68
CA LEU A 767 -3.27 -17.81 7.12
C LEU A 767 -1.95 -18.01 7.87
N MET A 768 -1.01 -17.06 7.80
CA MET A 768 0.26 -17.17 8.53
C MET A 768 0.05 -16.92 10.03
N PRO A 769 0.52 -17.81 10.92
CA PRO A 769 0.45 -17.60 12.35
C PRO A 769 1.28 -16.37 12.74
N LYS A 770 0.64 -15.40 13.39
CA LYS A 770 1.28 -14.21 13.96
C LYS A 770 1.32 -14.33 15.49
N PRO A 771 2.32 -13.73 16.16
CA PRO A 771 2.26 -13.52 17.60
C PRO A 771 0.94 -12.83 18.00
N VAL A 772 0.40 -13.17 19.16
CA VAL A 772 -0.92 -12.68 19.61
C VAL A 772 -0.95 -11.15 19.65
N ASP A 773 0.09 -10.51 20.21
CA ASP A 773 0.23 -9.05 20.23
C ASP A 773 0.12 -8.43 18.85
N GLN A 774 0.85 -8.99 17.89
CA GLN A 774 0.84 -8.48 16.53
C GLN A 774 -0.52 -8.71 15.85
N SER A 775 -1.14 -9.87 16.07
CA SER A 775 -2.48 -10.16 15.55
C SER A 775 -3.51 -9.16 16.07
N ILE A 776 -3.54 -8.89 17.38
CA ILE A 776 -4.50 -7.96 17.99
C ILE A 776 -4.22 -6.53 17.51
N ALA A 777 -2.95 -6.11 17.49
CA ALA A 777 -2.59 -4.77 17.04
C ALA A 777 -2.89 -4.54 15.54
N ASP A 778 -2.73 -5.56 14.70
CA ASP A 778 -3.14 -5.50 13.30
C ASP A 778 -4.66 -5.40 13.18
N THR A 779 -5.42 -6.20 13.93
CA THR A 779 -6.89 -6.13 13.94
C THR A 779 -7.41 -4.78 14.44
N ALA A 780 -6.83 -4.22 15.51
CA ALA A 780 -7.20 -2.90 16.02
C ALA A 780 -7.07 -1.81 14.94
N ARG A 781 -5.94 -1.80 14.22
CA ARG A 781 -5.65 -0.83 13.16
C ARG A 781 -6.48 -1.01 11.89
N GLN A 782 -7.05 -2.20 11.68
CA GLN A 782 -8.00 -2.42 10.59
C GLN A 782 -9.42 -2.01 11.00
N LEU A 783 -9.78 -2.18 12.27
CA LEU A 783 -11.12 -1.90 12.78
C LEU A 783 -11.38 -0.43 13.09
N PHE A 784 -10.38 0.33 13.54
CA PHE A 784 -10.59 1.67 14.10
C PHE A 784 -9.73 2.72 13.42
N ALA A 785 -10.24 3.95 13.40
CA ALA A 785 -9.44 5.11 13.04
C ALA A 785 -8.18 5.19 13.92
N HIS A 786 -7.03 5.49 13.30
CA HIS A 786 -5.76 5.46 14.02
C HIS A 786 -5.69 6.49 15.14
N SER A 787 -6.31 7.66 14.93
CA SER A 787 -6.38 8.73 15.92
C SER A 787 -7.22 8.34 17.14
N TRP A 788 -8.31 7.58 16.96
CA TRP A 788 -9.19 7.16 18.04
C TRP A 788 -8.53 6.14 18.97
N LEU A 789 -7.69 5.25 18.43
CA LEU A 789 -6.96 4.25 19.24
C LEU A 789 -6.07 4.88 20.31
N GLU A 790 -5.48 6.04 20.05
CA GLU A 790 -4.59 6.75 20.97
C GLU A 790 -5.34 7.66 21.96
N GLN A 791 -6.63 7.92 21.74
CA GLN A 791 -7.43 8.76 22.63
C GLN A 791 -7.70 8.07 23.98
N PRO A 792 -7.89 8.86 25.06
CA PRO A 792 -8.34 8.35 26.35
C PRO A 792 -9.60 7.49 26.20
N ASP A 793 -9.73 6.48 27.08
CA ASP A 793 -10.87 5.58 27.08
C ASP A 793 -12.20 6.33 27.34
N ASP A 794 -12.95 6.52 26.25
CA ASP A 794 -14.21 7.26 26.22
C ASP A 794 -15.41 6.44 26.72
N CYS A 795 -15.20 5.15 27.01
CA CYS A 795 -16.30 4.25 27.33
C CYS A 795 -17.02 4.66 28.62
N GLU A 796 -18.33 4.84 28.54
CA GLU A 796 -19.21 4.88 29.71
C GLU A 796 -19.37 3.45 30.21
N VAL A 797 -18.93 3.18 31.45
CA VAL A 797 -19.03 1.87 32.09
C VAL A 797 -20.26 1.82 32.99
N PRO A 798 -20.95 0.67 33.11
CA PRO A 798 -22.11 0.56 33.99
C PRO A 798 -21.70 0.63 35.46
N ASP A 799 -22.64 1.00 36.32
CA ASP A 799 -22.49 0.87 37.79
C ASP A 799 -23.55 -0.11 38.29
N PRO A 800 -23.18 -1.30 38.81
CA PRO A 800 -24.12 -2.29 39.35
C PRO A 800 -25.09 -1.75 40.41
N SER A 801 -24.75 -0.66 41.09
CA SER A 801 -25.62 -0.05 42.11
C SER A 801 -26.75 0.81 41.53
N THR A 802 -26.62 1.28 40.29
CA THR A 802 -27.60 2.18 39.65
C THR A 802 -28.14 1.64 38.32
N THR A 803 -27.38 0.79 37.65
CA THR A 803 -27.77 0.18 36.37
C THR A 803 -28.65 -1.03 36.64
N SER A 804 -29.92 -0.97 36.23
CA SER A 804 -30.87 -2.08 36.33
C SER A 804 -30.30 -3.36 35.72
N LYS A 805 -30.44 -4.50 36.42
CA LYS A 805 -29.97 -5.82 35.95
C LYS A 805 -28.50 -5.84 35.51
N CYS A 806 -27.64 -5.09 36.19
CA CYS A 806 -26.20 -5.18 36.01
C CYS A 806 -25.56 -5.78 37.26
N GLY A 807 -25.01 -6.98 37.13
CA GLY A 807 -24.26 -7.63 38.19
C GLY A 807 -22.84 -7.07 38.34
N PRO A 808 -22.14 -7.39 39.44
CA PRO A 808 -20.73 -7.09 39.57
C PRO A 808 -19.92 -7.76 38.45
N PRO A 809 -18.72 -7.23 38.12
CA PRO A 809 -17.86 -7.82 37.10
C PRO A 809 -17.63 -9.32 37.36
N ASN A 810 -17.94 -10.15 36.36
CA ASN A 810 -17.89 -11.61 36.48
C ASN A 810 -17.38 -12.22 35.16
N PRO A 811 -16.05 -12.22 34.93
CA PRO A 811 -15.49 -12.75 33.70
C PRO A 811 -15.81 -14.25 33.57
N LEU A 812 -16.29 -14.62 32.39
CA LEU A 812 -16.79 -15.97 32.12
C LEU A 812 -15.67 -16.99 31.87
N SER A 813 -14.50 -16.57 31.39
CA SER A 813 -13.35 -17.47 31.21
C SER A 813 -12.65 -17.71 32.56
N PRO A 814 -12.38 -18.98 32.94
CA PRO A 814 -11.62 -19.29 34.15
C PRO A 814 -10.14 -18.86 34.05
N LYS A 815 -9.65 -18.50 32.86
CA LYS A 815 -8.28 -18.00 32.65
C LYS A 815 -8.14 -16.51 32.98
N ILE A 816 -9.23 -15.83 33.28
CA ILE A 816 -9.23 -14.42 33.66
C ILE A 816 -9.36 -14.36 35.19
N PRO A 817 -8.49 -13.63 35.90
CA PRO A 817 -8.59 -13.50 37.35
C PRO A 817 -9.96 -12.98 37.77
N ARG A 818 -10.53 -13.58 38.83
CA ARG A 818 -11.78 -13.08 39.43
C ARG A 818 -11.52 -11.67 40.01
N PRO A 819 -12.37 -10.68 39.69
CA PRO A 819 -12.35 -9.37 40.35
C PRO A 819 -12.53 -9.49 41.86
N ALA A 820 -12.08 -8.49 42.62
CA ALA A 820 -12.42 -8.41 44.04
C ALA A 820 -13.95 -8.24 44.23
N PRO A 821 -14.54 -8.72 45.34
CA PRO A 821 -16.00 -8.71 45.53
C PRO A 821 -16.68 -7.34 45.40
N ASP A 822 -15.97 -6.26 45.69
CA ASP A 822 -16.40 -4.86 45.65
C ASP A 822 -15.85 -4.08 44.43
N GLN A 823 -15.14 -4.76 43.52
CA GLN A 823 -14.51 -4.12 42.38
C GLN A 823 -15.57 -3.62 41.38
N LYS A 824 -15.55 -2.31 41.11
CA LYS A 824 -16.38 -1.67 40.08
C LYS A 824 -15.79 -1.85 38.67
N TYR A 825 -16.61 -1.66 37.64
CA TYR A 825 -16.14 -1.61 36.26
C TYR A 825 -15.16 -0.45 36.05
N GLY A 826 -14.01 -0.73 35.45
CA GLY A 826 -12.92 0.24 35.29
C GLY A 826 -12.77 0.79 33.88
N LYS A 827 -12.12 1.96 33.80
CA LYS A 827 -11.57 2.52 32.56
C LYS A 827 -10.12 2.07 32.34
N PHE A 828 -9.68 2.15 31.10
CA PHE A 828 -8.30 1.95 30.69
C PHE A 828 -7.67 3.31 30.34
N GLU A 829 -6.36 3.34 30.12
CA GLU A 829 -5.62 4.56 29.77
C GLU A 829 -6.04 5.12 28.41
N ASN A 830 -6.33 4.23 27.45
CA ASN A 830 -6.77 4.59 26.11
C ASN A 830 -7.68 3.52 25.50
N ASN A 831 -8.33 3.92 24.40
CA ASN A 831 -9.23 3.07 23.64
C ASN A 831 -8.54 1.79 23.12
N ALA A 832 -7.28 1.87 22.69
CA ALA A 832 -6.53 0.71 22.24
C ALA A 832 -6.37 -0.35 23.34
N MET A 833 -6.07 0.04 24.58
CA MET A 833 -5.94 -0.93 25.68
C MET A 833 -7.27 -1.58 26.02
N ARG A 834 -8.39 -0.83 26.03
CA ARG A 834 -9.73 -1.41 26.21
C ARG A 834 -10.04 -2.46 25.15
N PHE A 835 -9.74 -2.15 23.88
CA PHE A 835 -9.93 -3.10 22.79
C PHE A 835 -9.10 -4.38 22.99
N VAL A 836 -7.80 -4.23 23.34
CA VAL A 836 -6.94 -5.38 23.64
C VAL A 836 -7.52 -6.22 24.79
N ALA A 837 -8.03 -5.57 25.84
CA ALA A 837 -8.63 -6.26 26.99
C ALA A 837 -9.86 -7.08 26.59
N GLN A 838 -10.77 -6.50 25.81
CA GLN A 838 -11.98 -7.17 25.31
C GLN A 838 -11.64 -8.31 24.34
N GLU A 839 -10.69 -8.09 23.44
CA GLU A 839 -10.23 -9.13 22.52
C GLU A 839 -9.57 -10.30 23.27
N MET A 840 -8.83 -10.01 24.35
CA MET A 840 -8.27 -11.03 25.23
C MET A 840 -9.33 -11.77 26.04
N HIS A 841 -10.41 -11.12 26.47
CA HIS A 841 -11.54 -11.83 27.11
C HIS A 841 -12.13 -12.90 26.19
N LYS A 842 -12.23 -12.57 24.91
CA LYS A 842 -12.68 -13.49 23.87
C LYS A 842 -11.65 -14.60 23.61
N ARG A 843 -10.37 -14.26 23.39
CA ARG A 843 -9.32 -15.23 23.03
C ARG A 843 -8.91 -16.18 24.17
N LEU A 844 -9.06 -15.75 25.42
CA LEU A 844 -8.84 -16.60 26.59
C LEU A 844 -10.00 -17.57 26.85
N ASP A 845 -11.04 -17.55 26.02
CA ASP A 845 -12.16 -18.48 26.04
C ASP A 845 -12.25 -19.30 24.73
N PRO A 846 -11.42 -20.34 24.56
CA PRO A 846 -11.41 -21.12 23.32
C PRO A 846 -12.69 -21.93 23.09
N ALA A 847 -13.53 -22.11 24.13
CA ALA A 847 -14.81 -22.80 23.99
C ALA A 847 -15.83 -21.94 23.25
N ARG A 848 -15.86 -20.63 23.54
CA ARG A 848 -16.74 -19.66 22.88
C ARG A 848 -16.11 -19.02 21.64
N PHE A 849 -14.79 -18.92 21.58
CA PHE A 849 -14.05 -18.39 20.43
C PHE A 849 -13.10 -19.43 19.82
N GLY A 850 -13.60 -20.21 18.87
CA GLY A 850 -12.85 -21.25 18.17
C GLY A 850 -12.50 -20.89 16.72
N LEU A 851 -11.27 -21.23 16.30
CA LEU A 851 -10.79 -20.97 14.93
C LEU A 851 -11.69 -21.60 13.84
N LYS A 852 -12.26 -22.77 14.11
CA LYS A 852 -13.10 -23.50 13.15
C LYS A 852 -14.37 -22.71 12.79
N GLY A 853 -15.12 -22.24 13.79
CA GLY A 853 -16.33 -21.46 13.56
C GLY A 853 -16.02 -20.12 12.89
N PHE A 854 -14.91 -19.49 13.30
CA PHE A 854 -14.42 -18.26 12.68
C PHE A 854 -14.14 -18.44 11.18
N LEU A 855 -13.44 -19.51 10.78
CA LEU A 855 -13.15 -19.79 9.37
C LEU A 855 -14.42 -20.05 8.56
N LEU A 856 -15.41 -20.76 9.11
CA LEU A 856 -16.69 -21.00 8.43
C LEU A 856 -17.49 -19.71 8.24
N GLN A 857 -17.51 -18.82 9.24
CA GLN A 857 -18.11 -17.49 9.10
C GLN A 857 -17.35 -16.61 8.10
N LEU A 858 -16.01 -16.71 8.05
CA LEU A 858 -15.19 -15.98 7.08
C LEU A 858 -15.51 -16.41 5.64
N ILE A 859 -15.71 -17.72 5.42
CA ILE A 859 -16.18 -18.27 4.14
C ILE A 859 -17.58 -17.72 3.81
N ALA A 860 -18.50 -17.71 4.78
CA ALA A 860 -19.84 -17.17 4.58
C ALA A 860 -19.82 -15.69 4.17
N ALA A 861 -18.98 -14.87 4.81
CA ALA A 861 -18.78 -13.47 4.46
C ALA A 861 -18.18 -13.29 3.05
N GLY A 862 -17.13 -14.07 2.74
CA GLY A 862 -16.44 -13.99 1.45
C GLY A 862 -17.26 -14.46 0.25
N TRP A 863 -18.25 -15.33 0.47
CA TRP A 863 -19.19 -15.80 -0.55
C TRP A 863 -20.54 -15.08 -0.54
N HIS A 864 -20.73 -14.09 0.34
CA HIS A 864 -21.94 -13.29 0.32
C HIS A 864 -22.05 -12.52 -0.99
N TYR A 865 -23.24 -12.57 -1.59
CA TYR A 865 -23.53 -11.85 -2.82
C TYR A 865 -25.01 -11.47 -2.87
N LYS A 866 -25.28 -10.19 -3.16
CA LYS A 866 -26.58 -9.68 -3.56
C LYS A 866 -26.47 -8.90 -4.86
N SER A 867 -27.27 -9.29 -5.85
CA SER A 867 -27.34 -8.56 -7.10
C SER A 867 -27.99 -7.19 -6.89
N ALA A 868 -27.71 -6.24 -7.80
CA ALA A 868 -28.36 -4.93 -7.74
C ALA A 868 -29.89 -5.02 -7.83
N GLU A 869 -30.42 -6.01 -8.56
CA GLU A 869 -31.86 -6.29 -8.64
C GLU A 869 -32.41 -6.77 -7.30
N GLN A 870 -31.73 -7.72 -6.64
CA GLN A 870 -32.13 -8.20 -5.32
C GLN A 870 -32.12 -7.08 -4.28
N LEU A 871 -31.10 -6.22 -4.31
CA LEU A 871 -30.99 -5.09 -3.38
C LEU A 871 -32.08 -4.04 -3.60
N LYS A 872 -32.36 -3.69 -4.86
CA LYS A 872 -33.44 -2.76 -5.21
C LYS A 872 -34.79 -3.31 -4.78
N LYS A 873 -35.07 -4.58 -5.10
CA LYS A 873 -36.30 -5.26 -4.68
C LYS A 873 -36.44 -5.25 -3.15
N MET A 874 -35.40 -5.65 -2.43
CA MET A 874 -35.39 -5.60 -0.96
C MET A 874 -35.63 -4.18 -0.43
N ALA A 875 -35.01 -3.17 -1.05
CA ALA A 875 -35.18 -1.79 -0.66
C ALA A 875 -36.63 -1.28 -0.90
N ASP A 876 -37.24 -1.68 -2.00
CA ASP A 876 -38.63 -1.32 -2.35
C ASP A 876 -39.65 -2.05 -1.45
N GLU A 877 -39.41 -3.33 -1.14
CA GLU A 877 -40.30 -4.13 -0.28
C GLU A 877 -40.19 -3.75 1.21
N VAL A 878 -38.99 -3.39 1.68
CA VAL A 878 -38.81 -2.82 3.02
C VAL A 878 -39.38 -1.41 3.07
N GLY A 879 -39.15 -0.60 2.03
CA GLY A 879 -39.41 0.85 1.98
C GLY A 879 -38.09 1.61 2.16
N ARG A 880 -37.67 2.38 1.14
CA ARG A 880 -36.36 3.06 1.12
C ARG A 880 -36.20 4.08 2.25
N GLU A 881 -37.32 4.69 2.66
CA GLU A 881 -37.45 5.60 3.79
C GLU A 881 -37.15 4.94 5.16
N ARG A 882 -37.07 3.61 5.21
CA ARG A 882 -36.77 2.86 6.44
C ARG A 882 -35.33 2.42 6.53
N ILE A 883 -34.52 2.73 5.51
CA ILE A 883 -33.18 2.17 5.36
C ILE A 883 -32.11 3.22 5.68
N LEU A 884 -31.11 2.80 6.45
CA LEU A 884 -29.84 3.48 6.65
C LEU A 884 -28.73 2.59 6.09
N VAL A 885 -27.82 3.19 5.31
CA VAL A 885 -26.52 2.58 4.99
C VAL A 885 -25.42 3.52 5.49
N MET A 886 -24.51 2.99 6.32
CA MET A 886 -23.42 3.77 6.93
C MET A 886 -22.06 3.10 6.71
N HIS A 887 -21.02 3.88 6.41
CA HIS A 887 -19.64 3.41 6.28
C HIS A 887 -18.61 4.46 6.72
N GLY A 888 -17.51 4.04 7.34
CA GLY A 888 -16.40 4.93 7.72
C GLY A 888 -15.34 5.10 6.62
N THR A 889 -14.72 6.28 6.51
CA THR A 889 -13.65 6.52 5.53
C THR A 889 -12.31 5.86 5.88
N GLU A 890 -12.10 5.53 7.17
CA GLU A 890 -10.90 4.86 7.67
C GLU A 890 -11.14 3.35 7.94
N ASP A 891 -12.23 2.78 7.41
CA ASP A 891 -12.50 1.35 7.51
C ASP A 891 -11.44 0.54 6.73
N GLY A 892 -10.55 -0.12 7.48
CA GLY A 892 -9.51 -1.00 6.95
C GLY A 892 -9.92 -2.47 6.80
N MET A 893 -11.15 -2.83 7.18
CA MET A 893 -11.71 -4.18 7.07
C MET A 893 -12.55 -4.35 5.80
N ILE A 894 -13.47 -3.41 5.55
CA ILE A 894 -14.27 -3.34 4.33
C ILE A 894 -14.10 -1.94 3.76
N SER A 895 -13.50 -1.81 2.58
CA SER A 895 -13.23 -0.50 2.00
C SER A 895 -14.52 0.30 1.76
N VAL A 896 -14.44 1.62 1.97
CA VAL A 896 -15.57 2.57 1.83
C VAL A 896 -16.27 2.54 0.46
N SER A 897 -15.60 2.03 -0.58
CA SER A 897 -16.20 1.83 -1.91
C SER A 897 -17.41 0.90 -1.86
N HIS A 898 -17.40 -0.11 -0.98
CA HIS A 898 -18.51 -1.04 -0.79
C HIS A 898 -19.75 -0.34 -0.21
N GLY A 899 -19.56 0.48 0.83
CA GLY A 899 -20.63 1.29 1.41
C GLY A 899 -21.22 2.27 0.40
N ARG A 900 -20.38 2.95 -0.39
CA ARG A 900 -20.83 3.84 -1.47
C ARG A 900 -21.66 3.10 -2.52
N LYS A 901 -21.24 1.90 -2.92
CA LYS A 901 -21.98 1.06 -3.87
C LYS A 901 -23.33 0.63 -3.31
N LEU A 902 -23.40 0.27 -2.02
CA LEU A 902 -24.67 -0.04 -1.35
C LEU A 902 -25.59 1.18 -1.36
N ILE A 903 -25.12 2.37 -1.00
CA ILE A 903 -25.90 3.62 -1.03
C ILE A 903 -26.42 3.89 -2.46
N GLU A 904 -25.57 3.74 -3.48
CA GLU A 904 -25.95 3.97 -4.87
C GLU A 904 -27.06 3.03 -5.35
N VAL A 905 -26.99 1.75 -4.98
CA VAL A 905 -27.94 0.73 -5.43
C VAL A 905 -29.24 0.73 -4.61
N ILE A 906 -29.12 0.81 -3.29
CA ILE A 906 -30.25 0.78 -2.34
C ILE A 906 -31.00 2.11 -2.34
N GLN A 907 -30.32 3.23 -2.65
CA GLN A 907 -30.86 4.59 -2.54
C GLN A 907 -31.67 4.78 -1.23
N PRO A 908 -31.05 4.53 -0.06
CA PRO A 908 -31.71 4.66 1.22
C PRO A 908 -32.08 6.14 1.47
N GLU A 909 -33.05 6.40 2.35
CA GLU A 909 -33.29 7.78 2.82
C GLU A 909 -32.05 8.35 3.50
N VAL A 910 -31.30 7.51 4.21
CA VAL A 910 -30.06 7.93 4.87
C VAL A 910 -28.88 7.10 4.36
N GLY A 911 -27.98 7.74 3.64
CA GLY A 911 -26.68 7.20 3.25
C GLY A 911 -25.55 8.02 3.89
N LEU A 912 -24.81 7.43 4.84
CA LEU A 912 -23.78 8.13 5.60
C LEU A 912 -22.39 7.57 5.28
N ILE A 913 -21.50 8.43 4.81
CA ILE A 913 -20.07 8.16 4.71
C ILE A 913 -19.37 9.06 5.74
N GLU A 914 -18.99 8.49 6.87
CA GLU A 914 -18.48 9.23 8.02
C GLU A 914 -16.97 9.40 7.95
N GLU A 915 -16.51 10.66 7.94
CA GLU A 915 -15.09 11.00 7.84
C GLU A 915 -14.35 10.69 9.14
N GLY A 916 -13.17 10.06 9.03
CA GLY A 916 -12.33 9.72 10.18
C GLY A 916 -12.90 8.62 11.08
N MET A 917 -13.88 7.85 10.61
CA MET A 917 -14.45 6.69 11.30
C MET A 917 -13.95 5.39 10.68
N GLY A 918 -13.67 4.39 11.52
CA GLY A 918 -13.30 3.03 11.12
C GLY A 918 -14.49 2.10 10.84
N HIS A 919 -14.26 0.80 11.01
CA HIS A 919 -15.20 -0.29 10.77
C HIS A 919 -16.27 -0.45 11.85
N ALA A 920 -16.01 -0.01 13.09
CA ALA A 920 -16.84 -0.33 14.25
C ALA A 920 -17.44 0.94 14.91
N PRO A 921 -18.42 1.62 14.26
CA PRO A 921 -19.08 2.82 14.82
C PRO A 921 -19.66 2.59 16.22
N VAL A 922 -20.11 1.36 16.47
CA VAL A 922 -20.72 0.88 17.72
C VAL A 922 -19.80 1.08 18.93
N VAL A 923 -18.48 1.06 18.69
CA VAL A 923 -17.45 1.33 19.69
C VAL A 923 -16.80 2.70 19.46
N GLU A 924 -16.51 3.07 18.23
CA GLU A 924 -15.70 4.27 17.93
C GLU A 924 -16.47 5.60 18.07
N ARG A 925 -17.80 5.57 17.97
CA ARG A 925 -18.67 6.76 17.99
C ARG A 925 -19.94 6.49 18.80
N THR A 926 -19.81 5.87 19.98
CA THR A 926 -20.93 5.29 20.73
C THR A 926 -22.11 6.23 20.95
N GLY A 927 -21.90 7.43 21.51
CA GLY A 927 -23.00 8.37 21.79
C GLY A 927 -23.74 8.81 20.52
N TRP A 928 -22.99 9.32 19.53
CA TRP A 928 -23.54 9.68 18.22
C TRP A 928 -24.26 8.52 17.54
N TYR A 929 -23.69 7.31 17.62
CA TYR A 929 -24.29 6.13 17.01
C TYR A 929 -25.60 5.73 17.69
N HIS A 930 -25.73 5.93 19.00
CA HIS A 930 -27.01 5.75 19.70
C HIS A 930 -28.05 6.75 19.19
N ASP A 931 -27.71 8.02 19.05
CA ASP A 931 -28.61 9.05 18.53
C ASP A 931 -29.10 8.72 17.11
N VAL A 932 -28.18 8.25 16.24
CA VAL A 932 -28.52 7.79 14.89
C VAL A 932 -29.52 6.62 14.97
N LEU A 933 -29.25 5.61 15.80
CA LEU A 933 -30.16 4.46 15.91
C LEU A 933 -31.52 4.85 16.48
N GLU A 934 -31.58 5.73 17.49
CA GLU A 934 -32.85 6.23 18.03
C GLU A 934 -33.66 6.97 16.97
N GLU A 935 -33.00 7.81 16.16
CA GLU A 935 -33.65 8.52 15.05
C GLU A 935 -34.24 7.54 14.03
N ARG A 936 -33.47 6.51 13.62
CA ARG A 936 -33.95 5.49 12.68
C ARG A 936 -35.08 4.64 13.24
N VAL A 937 -35.01 4.31 14.53
CA VAL A 937 -36.07 3.57 15.23
C VAL A 937 -37.35 4.42 15.29
N ARG A 938 -37.25 5.67 15.76
CA ARG A 938 -38.37 6.61 15.79
C ARG A 938 -38.98 6.84 14.40
N ARG A 939 -38.14 6.91 13.37
CA ARG A 939 -38.59 7.01 11.97
C ARG A 939 -39.40 5.80 11.54
N GLY A 940 -38.93 4.59 11.85
CA GLY A 940 -39.65 3.34 11.58
C GLY A 940 -41.00 3.27 12.30
N GLU A 941 -41.01 3.55 13.61
CA GLU A 941 -42.23 3.56 14.44
C GLU A 941 -43.26 4.57 13.90
N GLY A 942 -42.81 5.77 13.50
CA GLY A 942 -43.70 6.78 12.93
C GLY A 942 -44.29 6.40 11.57
N LEU A 943 -43.52 5.71 10.72
CA LEU A 943 -44.04 5.18 9.45
C LEU A 943 -45.03 4.02 9.66
N ASP A 944 -44.98 3.37 10.82
CA ASP A 944 -45.93 2.32 11.21
C ASP A 944 -47.10 2.85 12.05
N GLY A 945 -47.17 4.15 12.32
CA GLY A 945 -48.25 4.78 13.09
C GLY A 945 -48.14 4.60 14.61
N ARG A 946 -46.94 4.32 15.13
CA ARG A 946 -46.65 4.09 16.57
C ARG A 946 -45.75 5.16 17.22
N ALA A 947 -45.55 6.30 16.54
CA ALA A 947 -44.65 7.38 16.97
C ALA A 947 -44.96 7.98 18.35
#